data_AF-Q4T5U7-F1
#
_entry.id   AF-Q4T5U7-F1
#
_cell.length_a   1.000
_cell.length_b   1.000
_cell.length_c   1.000
_cell.angle_alpha   90.00
_cell.angle_beta   90.00
_cell.angle_gamma   90.00
#
_symmetry.space_group_name_H-M   'P 1'
#
loop_
_entity.id
_entity.type
_entity.pdbx_description
1 polymer ?
#
loop_
_entity_poly.entity_id
_entity_poly.type
_entity_poly.pdbx_seq_one_letter_code
_entity_poly.pdbx_strand_id
1 'polypeptide(L)'
;LQMENGILLPTLQSALPFLDLHGTPRLEFHQSVFDELRENLMERVAVIAEGKEADRYSKLEELLEKSFPLVKMPSIQPVVMQVLKHLPKVPEKKLKIVMADKELYKVCAVEVKRQIWQDNQALFGDEVSPLLKQYIVEKEAALFSSDVSVLHSFFSPSPKTRRQGEVVLKLTQMIGKNVKLYDMFTWCLDACIREKFVDGKRARELQGFLDGGEEGTGAGSRVRKGGESLGRGGMRTRGWNGPFVRCRDLSMILCDPFACNTLVLSIMRNLQELLSQDALPRDSPDLMLLLRMLSLGQGAWDMIDSQVFKEPRLDKEVVTCFLPAMMSVVVDDNIFTVEQKLPSEEKSSQAYPTLLPDAFYSVWLQGRSSAAVAVTPDPGPETGSGCNGSCAVSFFFRFLRENRVACEMGLYYIFHIAKLRNKNALQRLLPALVDTYNDMAFGDIFLHLLTGHLTLLSDEFGSEDFCSVVFDGFLLTSFSSKENVHRHILRMLVHLHHKVAPSCMESLMKTLEPPKQVSADRMGKVKTFDIFFDHDKTEYSSGDSVSGSVKVELSGPLLCKAIKINCCGFCGVTNKVNDTSWNVEEQYFNSTISVADKGTLKQGKHVFPFKFLLPASCPTSFEGKYGRIIYRVRAVIDTPRFVTDYSAEKPFYLLNLLNLNQVPDIWGVSSSAVTKEFSYMLMKSGTVVLKAQTDMKGYTPGQIIQVKAHISNQSGKSTGHMAASLVQNVSYGTKKPTHDVRTIAEVEGGVVKPGKEVEWKEQIIVPPLPQSSLAGCELIKVEYYVKVRAPLFPFMLLDAS
;
A
#
# COMPACT_ATOMS: atom_id res chain seq x y z
N LEU A 1 -2.63 -4.34 61.54
CA LEU A 1 -2.77 -4.38 60.07
C LEU A 1 -2.36 -3.09 59.35
N GLN A 2 -3.08 -1.96 59.41
CA GLN A 2 -2.63 -0.72 58.72
C GLN A 2 -1.58 0.11 59.49
N MET A 3 -1.56 0.07 60.83
CA MET A 3 -0.43 0.64 61.59
C MET A 3 0.88 -0.12 61.37
N GLU A 4 0.81 -1.41 61.00
CA GLU A 4 1.98 -2.24 60.69
C GLU A 4 2.50 -2.06 59.26
N ASN A 5 1.67 -1.54 58.33
CA ASN A 5 1.98 -1.47 56.89
C ASN A 5 1.88 -0.05 56.29
N GLY A 6 1.68 0.98 57.13
CA GLY A 6 1.49 2.37 56.69
C GLY A 6 2.74 3.25 56.88
N ILE A 7 2.84 4.33 56.10
CA ILE A 7 3.87 5.36 56.27
C ILE A 7 3.55 6.14 57.56
N LEU A 8 4.21 5.77 58.66
CA LEU A 8 4.05 6.41 59.97
C LEU A 8 4.79 7.75 60.00
N LEU A 9 4.15 8.79 59.45
CA LEU A 9 4.54 10.18 59.73
C LEU A 9 3.69 10.67 60.91
N PRO A 10 4.30 11.04 62.06
CA PRO A 10 3.58 11.49 63.26
C PRO A 10 2.66 12.69 63.00
N THR A 11 3.00 13.52 62.01
CA THR A 11 2.23 14.68 61.56
C THR A 11 0.96 14.31 60.79
N LEU A 12 0.95 13.20 60.07
CA LEU A 12 -0.22 12.73 59.30
C LEU A 12 -1.31 12.16 60.22
N GLN A 13 -0.90 11.59 61.35
CA GLN A 13 -1.78 10.88 62.29
C GLN A 13 -2.88 11.79 62.87
N SER A 14 -2.58 13.08 63.02
CA SER A 14 -3.51 14.11 63.49
C SER A 14 -4.50 14.59 62.41
N ALA A 15 -4.18 14.42 61.13
CA ALA A 15 -4.96 14.92 59.99
C ALA A 15 -5.95 13.87 59.44
N LEU A 16 -5.67 12.58 59.64
CA LEU A 16 -6.53 11.47 59.20
C LEU A 16 -7.98 11.53 59.75
N PRO A 17 -8.24 11.91 61.02
CA PRO A 17 -9.61 12.05 61.53
C PRO A 17 -10.43 13.14 60.84
N PHE A 18 -9.77 14.21 60.35
CA PHE A 18 -10.45 15.28 59.60
C PHE A 18 -10.87 14.79 58.21
N LEU A 19 -10.07 13.95 57.55
CA LEU A 19 -10.42 13.34 56.27
C LEU A 19 -11.61 12.38 56.39
N ASP A 20 -11.69 11.63 57.49
CA ASP A 20 -12.82 10.73 57.78
C ASP A 20 -14.14 11.53 57.97
N LEU A 21 -14.08 12.73 58.58
CA LEU A 21 -15.23 13.64 58.74
C LEU A 21 -15.72 14.22 57.41
N HIS A 22 -14.83 14.39 56.42
CA HIS A 22 -15.16 14.86 55.07
C HIS A 22 -15.61 13.74 54.13
N GLY A 23 -15.67 12.48 54.59
CA GLY A 23 -16.13 11.35 53.80
C GLY A 23 -15.14 10.88 52.72
N THR A 24 -13.89 11.36 52.72
CA THR A 24 -12.87 10.96 51.75
C THR A 24 -12.29 9.60 52.16
N PRO A 25 -12.34 8.58 51.30
CA PRO A 25 -11.74 7.29 51.61
C PRO A 25 -10.21 7.41 51.69
N ARG A 26 -9.61 6.81 52.72
CA ARG A 26 -8.15 6.88 52.97
C ARG A 26 -7.30 6.37 51.80
N LEU A 27 -7.86 5.48 50.97
CA LEU A 27 -7.21 5.02 49.74
C LEU A 27 -6.97 6.16 48.74
N GLU A 28 -7.97 7.02 48.53
CA GLU A 28 -7.86 8.17 47.62
C GLU A 28 -6.83 9.18 48.15
N PHE A 29 -6.80 9.41 49.46
CA PHE A 29 -5.78 10.26 50.08
C PHE A 29 -4.37 9.68 49.90
N HIS A 30 -4.16 8.39 50.17
CA HIS A 30 -2.85 7.75 49.99
C HIS A 30 -2.44 7.69 48.51
N GLN A 31 -3.38 7.50 47.58
CA GLN A 31 -3.12 7.59 46.14
C GLN A 31 -2.71 9.00 45.73
N SER A 32 -3.40 10.03 46.21
CA SER A 32 -3.06 11.43 45.96
C SER A 32 -1.68 11.79 46.50
N VAL A 33 -1.35 11.38 47.74
CA VAL A 33 -0.02 11.61 48.33
C VAL A 33 1.05 10.86 47.55
N PHE A 34 0.76 9.63 47.12
CA PHE A 34 1.69 8.85 46.31
C PHE A 34 1.94 9.48 44.94
N ASP A 35 0.89 9.97 44.27
CA ASP A 35 0.99 10.68 43.00
C ASP A 35 1.80 11.98 43.17
N GLU A 36 1.55 12.76 44.22
CA GLU A 36 2.31 13.98 44.51
C GLU A 36 3.79 13.69 44.82
N LEU A 37 4.08 12.61 45.58
CA LEU A 37 5.45 12.16 45.81
C LEU A 37 6.12 11.69 44.53
N ARG A 38 5.39 11.02 43.63
CA ARG A 38 5.89 10.60 42.32
C ARG A 38 6.26 11.81 41.46
N GLU A 39 5.39 12.81 41.34
CA GLU A 39 5.66 14.03 40.58
C GLU A 39 6.86 14.79 41.16
N ASN A 40 6.90 15.00 42.49
CA ASN A 40 8.03 15.63 43.17
C ASN A 40 9.35 14.87 42.94
N LEU A 41 9.31 13.53 42.91
CA LEU A 41 10.50 12.71 42.64
C LEU A 41 10.95 12.84 41.18
N MET A 42 10.02 12.89 40.22
CA MET A 42 10.33 13.12 38.81
C MET A 42 10.92 14.51 38.56
N GLU A 43 10.42 15.55 39.24
CA GLU A 43 10.97 16.90 39.21
C GLU A 43 12.39 16.93 39.78
N ARG A 44 12.61 16.30 40.95
CA ARG A 44 13.97 16.22 41.53
C ARG A 44 14.95 15.48 40.62
N VAL A 45 14.51 14.40 39.96
CA VAL A 45 15.34 13.68 38.97
C VAL A 45 15.69 14.60 37.79
N ALA A 46 14.75 15.43 37.31
CA ALA A 46 15.01 16.41 36.26
C ALA A 46 16.02 17.48 36.71
N VAL A 47 15.88 18.01 37.93
CA VAL A 47 16.82 18.98 38.52
C VAL A 47 18.23 18.40 38.65
N ILE A 48 18.36 17.14 39.10
CA ILE A 48 19.66 16.45 39.19
C ILE A 48 20.27 16.27 37.79
N ALA A 49 19.45 15.97 36.78
CA ALA A 49 19.91 15.82 35.40
C ALA A 49 20.40 17.14 34.77
N GLU A 50 19.76 18.26 35.10
CA GLU A 50 20.11 19.60 34.60
C GLU A 50 21.27 20.26 35.38
N GLY A 51 21.52 19.82 36.63
CA GLY A 51 22.60 20.33 37.48
C GLY A 51 24.00 20.11 36.89
N LYS A 52 24.94 21.02 37.19
CA LYS A 52 26.33 20.99 36.69
C LYS A 52 27.30 20.14 37.55
N GLU A 53 26.79 19.34 38.49
CA GLU A 53 27.63 18.54 39.39
C GLU A 53 28.33 17.40 38.64
N ALA A 54 29.62 17.16 38.93
CA ALA A 54 30.42 16.10 38.32
C ALA A 54 29.90 14.69 38.63
N ASP A 55 29.22 14.50 39.78
CA ASP A 55 28.76 13.21 40.29
C ASP A 55 27.28 12.90 39.95
N ARG A 56 26.63 13.74 39.14
CA ARG A 56 25.20 13.64 38.84
C ARG A 56 24.79 12.30 38.20
N TYR A 57 25.63 11.74 37.33
CA TYR A 57 25.33 10.48 36.66
C TYR A 57 25.50 9.27 37.58
N SER A 58 26.45 9.33 38.51
CA SER A 58 26.63 8.31 39.56
C SER A 58 25.40 8.23 40.47
N LYS A 59 24.88 9.39 40.89
CA LYS A 59 23.63 9.50 41.66
C LYS A 59 22.43 8.93 40.89
N LEU A 60 22.32 9.22 39.59
CA LEU A 60 21.25 8.68 38.73
C LEU A 60 21.39 7.16 38.50
N GLU A 61 22.62 6.64 38.37
CA GLU A 61 22.87 5.20 38.26
C GLU A 61 22.50 4.46 39.57
N GLU A 62 22.83 5.02 40.72
CA GLU A 62 22.45 4.45 42.02
C GLU A 62 20.92 4.43 42.21
N LEU A 63 20.25 5.53 41.84
CA LEU A 63 18.79 5.61 41.82
C LEU A 63 18.18 4.60 40.85
N LEU A 64 18.80 4.36 39.70
CA LEU A 64 18.36 3.36 38.75
C LEU A 64 18.53 1.94 39.30
N GLU A 65 19.64 1.60 39.95
CA GLU A 65 19.82 0.27 40.58
C GLU A 65 18.73 -0.02 41.63
N LYS A 66 18.38 0.97 42.44
CA LYS A 66 17.34 0.80 43.49
C LYS A 66 15.92 0.73 42.93
N SER A 67 15.63 1.46 41.85
CA SER A 67 14.27 1.58 41.30
C SER A 67 13.93 0.59 40.18
N PHE A 68 14.93 0.10 39.43
CA PHE A 68 14.72 -0.78 38.27
C PHE A 68 14.00 -2.11 38.58
N PRO A 69 14.19 -2.78 39.74
CA PRO A 69 13.41 -3.96 40.08
C PRO A 69 11.89 -3.72 40.11
N LEU A 70 11.46 -2.47 40.34
CA LEU A 70 10.07 -2.05 40.43
C LEU A 70 9.52 -1.52 39.09
N VAL A 71 10.26 -1.64 37.99
CA VAL A 71 9.89 -1.09 36.67
C VAL A 71 8.56 -1.62 36.12
N LYS A 72 8.14 -2.81 36.54
CA LYS A 72 6.86 -3.42 36.17
C LYS A 72 5.66 -2.90 36.97
N MET A 73 5.89 -2.13 38.04
CA MET A 73 4.81 -1.54 38.84
C MET A 73 4.36 -0.22 38.19
N PRO A 74 3.11 -0.10 37.71
CA PRO A 74 2.62 1.08 36.99
C PRO A 74 2.80 2.39 37.77
N SER A 75 2.72 2.34 39.10
CA SER A 75 2.82 3.52 39.97
C SER A 75 4.25 4.10 40.06
N ILE A 76 5.29 3.27 39.93
CA ILE A 76 6.71 3.69 40.04
C ILE A 76 7.39 3.76 38.67
N GLN A 77 6.85 3.07 37.67
CA GLN A 77 7.34 3.02 36.30
C GLN A 77 7.69 4.41 35.71
N PRO A 78 6.89 5.49 35.87
CA PRO A 78 7.23 6.82 35.33
C PRO A 78 8.55 7.38 35.87
N VAL A 79 8.86 7.13 37.14
CA VAL A 79 10.10 7.57 37.79
C VAL A 79 11.30 6.84 37.16
N VAL A 80 11.19 5.51 36.99
CA VAL A 80 12.26 4.71 36.36
C VAL A 80 12.50 5.15 34.92
N MET A 81 11.44 5.43 34.17
CA MET A 81 11.53 5.91 32.79
C MET A 81 12.16 7.31 32.71
N GLN A 82 11.87 8.19 33.66
CA GLN A 82 12.46 9.52 33.75
C GLN A 82 13.96 9.44 34.08
N VAL A 83 14.39 8.54 34.98
CA VAL A 83 15.82 8.31 35.26
C VAL A 83 16.54 7.75 34.03
N LEU A 84 15.95 6.76 33.36
CA LEU A 84 16.50 6.18 32.14
C LEU A 84 16.70 7.21 31.02
N LYS A 85 15.77 8.17 30.87
CA LYS A 85 15.83 9.23 29.86
C LYS A 85 17.08 10.11 29.97
N HIS A 86 17.52 10.40 31.20
CA HIS A 86 18.62 11.34 31.46
C HIS A 86 20.00 10.68 31.56
N LEU A 87 20.07 9.35 31.51
CA LEU A 87 21.32 8.61 31.55
C LEU A 87 22.00 8.58 30.17
N PRO A 88 23.28 9.03 30.06
CA PRO A 88 23.98 9.10 28.78
C PRO A 88 24.34 7.72 28.23
N LYS A 89 24.55 6.74 29.10
CA LYS A 89 24.76 5.34 28.74
C LYS A 89 24.08 4.43 29.76
N VAL A 90 23.02 3.75 29.34
CA VAL A 90 22.29 2.79 30.18
C VAL A 90 23.01 1.44 30.16
N PRO A 91 23.13 0.72 31.29
CA PRO A 91 23.71 -0.62 31.31
C PRO A 91 22.99 -1.60 30.37
N GLU A 92 23.75 -2.31 29.53
CA GLU A 92 23.21 -3.23 28.49
C GLU A 92 22.26 -4.30 29.06
N LYS A 93 22.52 -4.79 30.29
CA LYS A 93 21.66 -5.76 30.96
C LYS A 93 20.22 -5.24 31.15
N LYS A 94 20.10 -3.95 31.49
CA LYS A 94 18.81 -3.27 31.70
C LYS A 94 18.11 -2.99 30.37
N LEU A 95 18.87 -2.60 29.34
CA LEU A 95 18.35 -2.42 27.98
C LEU A 95 17.76 -3.71 27.41
N LYS A 96 18.42 -4.87 27.60
CA LYS A 96 17.89 -6.17 27.16
C LYS A 96 16.55 -6.54 27.82
N ILE A 97 16.36 -6.19 29.09
CA ILE A 97 15.09 -6.42 29.81
C ILE A 97 13.99 -5.52 29.27
N VAL A 98 14.30 -4.24 29.02
CA VAL A 98 13.38 -3.29 28.40
C VAL A 98 12.99 -3.70 26.98
N MET A 99 13.92 -4.24 26.18
CA MET A 99 13.66 -4.73 24.83
C MET A 99 12.78 -5.99 24.80
N ALA A 100 12.92 -6.88 25.79
CA ALA A 100 12.16 -8.12 25.87
C ALA A 100 10.67 -7.87 26.23
N ASP A 101 10.36 -6.74 26.86
CA ASP A 101 9.02 -6.38 27.31
C ASP A 101 8.39 -5.29 26.44
N LYS A 102 7.35 -5.67 25.69
CA LYS A 102 6.69 -4.79 24.71
C LYS A 102 5.99 -3.59 25.34
N GLU A 103 5.54 -3.70 26.59
CA GLU A 103 4.87 -2.59 27.28
C GLU A 103 5.88 -1.58 27.78
N LEU A 104 6.99 -2.04 28.35
CA LEU A 104 8.10 -1.18 28.75
C LEU A 104 8.71 -0.46 27.55
N TYR A 105 8.96 -1.17 26.45
CA TYR A 105 9.53 -0.59 25.23
C TYR A 105 8.67 0.55 24.66
N LYS A 106 7.34 0.42 24.69
CA LYS A 106 6.43 1.47 24.18
C LYS A 106 6.53 2.77 24.98
N VAL A 107 6.57 2.67 26.31
CA VAL A 107 6.57 3.81 27.25
C VAL A 107 7.95 4.48 27.34
N CYS A 108 9.03 3.80 26.94
CA CYS A 108 10.37 4.37 26.95
C CYS A 108 10.51 5.62 26.07
N ALA A 109 11.23 6.61 26.61
CA ALA A 109 11.60 7.81 25.89
C ALA A 109 12.51 7.51 24.69
N VAL A 110 12.45 8.37 23.66
CA VAL A 110 13.20 8.19 22.41
C VAL A 110 14.70 8.17 22.65
N GLU A 111 15.20 8.89 23.66
CA GLU A 111 16.60 8.92 24.07
C GLU A 111 17.12 7.54 24.50
N VAL A 112 16.29 6.76 25.19
CA VAL A 112 16.61 5.38 25.62
C VAL A 112 16.50 4.44 24.42
N LYS A 113 15.47 4.62 23.58
CA LYS A 113 15.30 3.85 22.34
C LYS A 113 16.48 4.05 21.38
N ARG A 114 17.05 5.26 21.28
CA ARG A 114 18.27 5.52 20.49
C ARG A 114 19.46 4.66 20.90
N GLN A 115 19.65 4.43 22.21
CA GLN A 115 20.72 3.57 22.70
C GLN A 115 20.47 2.11 22.31
N ILE A 116 19.20 1.67 22.30
CA ILE A 116 18.80 0.34 21.82
C ILE A 116 19.04 0.21 20.31
N TRP A 117 18.66 1.23 19.53
CA TRP A 117 18.76 1.25 18.07
C TRP A 117 20.22 1.25 17.57
N GLN A 118 21.16 1.80 18.35
CA GLN A 118 22.60 1.79 18.00
C GLN A 118 23.13 0.37 17.79
N ASP A 119 22.66 -0.58 18.60
CA ASP A 119 23.14 -1.97 18.59
C ASP A 119 22.15 -2.93 17.94
N ASN A 120 20.92 -2.48 17.63
CA ASN A 120 19.88 -3.28 16.98
C ASN A 120 19.20 -2.52 15.82
N GLN A 121 19.77 -2.68 14.62
CA GLN A 121 19.34 -2.02 13.39
C GLN A 121 17.95 -2.46 12.91
N ALA A 122 17.55 -3.71 13.14
CA ALA A 122 16.25 -4.23 12.70
C ALA A 122 15.09 -3.54 13.42
N LEU A 123 15.20 -3.34 14.73
CA LEU A 123 14.21 -2.61 15.53
C LEU A 123 14.09 -1.14 15.13
N PHE A 124 15.20 -0.51 14.73
CA PHE A 124 15.14 0.85 14.18
C PHE A 124 14.41 0.89 12.84
N GLY A 125 14.67 -0.09 11.96
CA GLY A 125 13.96 -0.24 10.69
C GLY A 125 12.46 -0.42 10.86
N ASP A 126 12.03 -1.25 11.82
CA ASP A 126 10.60 -1.49 12.12
C ASP A 126 9.88 -0.22 12.61
N GLU A 127 10.56 0.64 13.38
CA GLU A 127 9.99 1.90 13.89
C GLU A 127 9.98 3.01 12.82
N VAL A 128 10.97 3.02 11.91
CA VAL A 128 11.07 4.00 10.81
C VAL A 128 10.18 3.63 9.61
N SER A 129 9.97 2.34 9.34
CA SER A 129 9.15 1.84 8.22
C SER A 129 7.73 2.45 8.14
N PRO A 130 6.92 2.50 9.22
CA PRO A 130 5.60 3.10 9.15
C PRO A 130 5.63 4.59 8.85
N LEU A 131 6.65 5.31 9.33
CA LEU A 131 6.84 6.73 9.03
C LEU A 131 7.19 6.94 7.55
N LEU A 132 8.09 6.12 6.99
CA LEU A 132 8.39 6.17 5.55
C LEU A 132 7.17 5.82 4.70
N LYS A 133 6.37 4.83 5.10
CA LYS A 133 5.10 4.51 4.42
C LYS A 133 4.12 5.67 4.47
N GLN A 134 3.98 6.32 5.63
CA GLN A 134 3.16 7.52 5.77
C GLN A 134 3.66 8.64 4.84
N TYR A 135 4.97 8.88 4.78
CA TYR A 135 5.55 9.86 3.87
C TYR A 135 5.22 9.56 2.41
N ILE A 136 5.36 8.30 1.99
CA ILE A 136 5.05 7.88 0.61
C ILE A 136 3.57 8.11 0.30
N VAL A 137 2.66 7.69 1.18
CA VAL A 137 1.20 7.87 0.99
C VAL A 137 0.82 9.34 0.95
N GLU A 138 1.40 10.19 1.80
CA GLU A 138 1.19 11.65 1.77
C GLU A 138 1.68 12.27 0.45
N LYS A 139 2.82 11.79 -0.08
CA LYS A 139 3.35 12.25 -1.37
C LYS A 139 2.53 11.75 -2.54
N GLU A 140 2.04 10.53 -2.49
CA GLU A 140 1.13 9.97 -3.49
C GLU A 140 -0.20 10.73 -3.51
N ALA A 141 -0.77 11.02 -2.33
CA ALA A 141 -1.98 11.84 -2.21
C ALA A 141 -1.78 13.27 -2.74
N ALA A 142 -0.64 13.90 -2.43
CA ALA A 142 -0.29 15.21 -2.99
C ALA A 142 -0.10 15.13 -4.51
N LEU A 143 0.50 14.04 -5.01
CA LEU A 143 0.70 13.81 -6.41
C LEU A 143 -0.62 13.69 -7.15
N PHE A 144 -1.63 13.01 -6.60
CA PHE A 144 -2.93 12.86 -7.25
C PHE A 144 -3.96 13.94 -6.88
N SER A 145 -3.58 14.93 -6.07
CA SER A 145 -4.46 16.05 -5.65
C SER A 145 -4.93 16.86 -6.85
N SER A 146 -6.17 17.36 -6.85
CA SER A 146 -6.76 18.12 -7.98
C SER A 146 -6.16 19.52 -8.20
N ASP A 147 -5.38 20.02 -7.24
CA ASP A 147 -4.83 21.38 -7.25
C ASP A 147 -3.60 21.51 -8.16
N VAL A 148 -3.73 22.25 -9.26
CA VAL A 148 -2.65 22.50 -10.23
C VAL A 148 -1.46 23.24 -9.59
N SER A 149 -1.71 24.07 -8.58
CA SER A 149 -0.65 24.77 -7.81
C SER A 149 0.25 23.79 -7.05
N VAL A 150 -0.33 22.74 -6.48
CA VAL A 150 0.39 21.68 -5.75
C VAL A 150 1.23 20.85 -6.71
N LEU A 151 0.71 20.55 -7.91
CA LEU A 151 1.43 19.83 -8.95
C LEU A 151 2.62 20.60 -9.52
N HIS A 152 2.42 21.89 -9.84
CA HIS A 152 3.49 22.73 -10.38
C HIS A 152 4.63 22.88 -9.36
N SER A 153 4.27 22.95 -8.08
CA SER A 153 5.24 23.02 -7.00
C SER A 153 5.67 21.67 -6.45
N PHE A 154 5.24 20.54 -7.04
CA PHE A 154 5.47 19.20 -6.51
C PHE A 154 6.96 18.92 -6.34
N PHE A 155 7.78 19.20 -7.37
CA PHE A 155 9.25 19.10 -7.30
C PHE A 155 9.97 20.39 -6.88
N SER A 156 9.24 21.49 -6.69
CA SER A 156 9.80 22.78 -6.29
C SER A 156 9.78 23.13 -4.78
N PRO A 157 9.36 22.30 -3.80
CA PRO A 157 9.32 22.76 -2.42
C PRO A 157 10.74 23.04 -1.93
N SER A 158 10.91 24.17 -1.27
CA SER A 158 12.22 24.54 -0.71
C SER A 158 12.69 23.45 0.25
N PRO A 159 14.01 23.19 0.35
CA PRO A 159 14.54 22.27 1.35
C PRO A 159 14.07 22.61 2.77
N LYS A 160 13.81 23.90 3.07
CA LYS A 160 13.25 24.35 4.36
C LYS A 160 11.83 23.82 4.57
N THR A 161 10.95 23.94 3.59
CA THR A 161 9.57 23.44 3.64
C THR A 161 9.53 21.92 3.79
N ARG A 162 10.43 21.20 3.11
CA ARG A 162 10.53 19.73 3.23
C ARG A 162 10.96 19.27 4.63
N ARG A 163 11.88 20.01 5.26
CA ARG A 163 12.35 19.74 6.63
C ARG A 163 11.31 20.02 7.71
N GLN A 164 10.30 20.83 7.41
CA GLN A 164 9.18 21.14 8.31
C GLN A 164 8.04 20.12 8.20
N GLY A 165 8.14 19.14 7.29
CA GLY A 165 7.14 18.08 7.16
C GLY A 165 7.05 17.26 8.44
N GLU A 166 5.83 16.92 8.86
CA GLU A 166 5.56 16.24 10.14
C GLU A 166 6.36 14.93 10.27
N VAL A 167 6.39 14.12 9.21
CA VAL A 167 7.14 12.87 9.18
C VAL A 167 8.65 13.11 9.30
N VAL A 168 9.19 14.10 8.59
CA VAL A 168 10.62 14.43 8.60
C VAL A 168 11.04 14.99 9.97
N LEU A 169 10.19 15.79 10.62
CA LEU A 169 10.41 16.29 11.97
C LEU A 169 10.42 15.13 12.99
N LYS A 170 9.46 14.20 12.90
CA LYS A 170 9.43 13.00 13.75
C LYS A 170 10.67 12.12 13.56
N LEU A 171 11.10 11.90 12.32
CA LEU A 171 12.32 11.15 12.01
C LEU A 171 13.58 11.84 12.54
N THR A 172 13.68 13.15 12.36
CA THR A 172 14.78 13.97 12.91
C THR A 172 14.81 13.89 14.44
N GLN A 173 13.63 13.93 15.08
CA GLN A 173 13.48 13.73 16.51
C GLN A 173 13.83 12.30 16.93
N MET A 174 13.58 11.27 16.13
CA MET A 174 14.01 9.90 16.46
C MET A 174 15.52 9.76 16.46
N ILE A 175 16.21 10.34 15.49
CA ILE A 175 17.67 10.21 15.32
C ILE A 175 18.43 11.07 16.34
N GLY A 176 17.98 12.30 16.57
CA GLY A 176 18.64 13.24 17.48
C GLY A 176 20.09 13.56 17.09
N LYS A 177 21.00 13.53 18.07
CA LYS A 177 22.43 13.86 17.90
C LYS A 177 23.33 12.63 17.67
N ASN A 178 22.74 11.46 17.44
CA ASN A 178 23.47 10.20 17.43
C ASN A 178 24.11 9.96 16.05
N VAL A 179 25.42 10.11 15.95
CA VAL A 179 26.15 10.01 14.67
C VAL A 179 25.93 8.68 13.96
N LYS A 180 25.89 7.54 14.69
CA LYS A 180 25.66 6.22 14.07
C LYS A 180 24.26 6.08 13.45
N LEU A 181 23.23 6.57 14.14
CA LEU A 181 21.85 6.57 13.63
C LEU A 181 21.64 7.63 12.55
N TYR A 182 22.36 8.75 12.69
CA TYR A 182 22.40 9.81 11.69
C TYR A 182 23.02 9.28 10.41
N ASP A 183 24.25 8.74 10.41
CA ASP A 183 24.91 8.16 9.23
C ASP A 183 24.06 7.06 8.57
N MET A 184 23.40 6.21 9.37
CA MET A 184 22.48 5.17 8.89
C MET A 184 21.25 5.75 8.16
N PHE A 185 20.75 6.92 8.57
CA PHE A 185 19.55 7.56 8.01
C PHE A 185 19.86 8.66 6.98
N THR A 186 20.87 9.49 7.20
CA THR A 186 21.31 10.54 6.28
C THR A 186 21.94 9.98 5.04
N TRP A 187 22.58 8.82 5.08
CA TRP A 187 22.98 8.20 3.82
C TRP A 187 21.78 7.95 2.88
N CYS A 188 20.60 7.62 3.43
CA CYS A 188 19.35 7.39 2.70
C CYS A 188 18.58 8.67 2.32
N LEU A 189 18.48 9.63 3.25
CA LEU A 189 17.67 10.84 3.05
C LEU A 189 18.46 12.02 2.45
N ASP A 190 19.76 12.14 2.74
CA ASP A 190 20.61 13.25 2.30
C ASP A 190 20.90 13.18 0.79
N ALA A 191 21.04 11.95 0.25
CA ALA A 191 21.17 11.67 -1.17
C ALA A 191 19.89 12.00 -1.98
N CYS A 192 18.70 11.89 -1.38
CA CYS A 192 17.43 12.05 -2.09
C CYS A 192 16.73 13.41 -1.83
N ILE A 193 17.04 14.10 -0.72
CA ILE A 193 16.27 15.26 -0.26
C ILE A 193 17.09 16.55 -0.16
N ARG A 194 18.41 16.49 0.07
CA ARG A 194 19.13 17.69 0.52
C ARG A 194 19.58 18.64 -0.60
N GLU A 195 19.90 18.14 -1.80
CA GLU A 195 20.34 18.99 -2.92
C GLU A 195 19.68 18.59 -4.23
N LYS A 196 19.47 19.56 -5.13
CA LYS A 196 18.89 19.34 -6.46
C LYS A 196 19.83 18.57 -7.41
N PHE A 197 21.02 18.21 -6.94
CA PHE A 197 22.10 17.57 -7.71
C PHE A 197 22.96 16.69 -6.80
N VAL A 198 23.59 15.66 -7.37
CA VAL A 198 24.65 14.86 -6.73
C VAL A 198 26.00 15.39 -7.21
N ASP A 199 26.89 15.76 -6.28
CA ASP A 199 28.24 16.25 -6.59
C ASP A 199 29.30 15.15 -6.60
N GLY A 200 30.46 15.41 -7.22
CA GLY A 200 31.56 14.43 -7.37
C GLY A 200 32.27 14.05 -6.06
N LYS A 201 31.97 14.72 -4.94
CA LYS A 201 32.44 14.30 -3.61
C LYS A 201 31.52 13.22 -3.03
N ARG A 202 30.19 13.41 -3.10
CA ARG A 202 29.20 12.42 -2.66
C ARG A 202 29.14 11.20 -3.57
N ALA A 203 29.36 11.37 -4.87
CA ALA A 203 29.50 10.25 -5.80
C ALA A 203 30.57 9.25 -5.32
N ARG A 204 31.73 9.74 -4.85
CA ARG A 204 32.78 8.89 -4.28
C ARG A 204 32.40 8.21 -2.96
N GLU A 205 31.62 8.86 -2.10
CA GLU A 205 31.10 8.26 -0.85
C GLU A 205 30.04 7.17 -1.14
N LEU A 206 29.17 7.41 -2.14
CA LEU A 206 28.16 6.45 -2.63
C LEU A 206 28.80 5.24 -3.30
N GLN A 207 29.85 5.45 -4.10
CA GLN A 207 30.64 4.39 -4.72
C GLN A 207 31.29 3.49 -3.66
N GLY A 208 31.87 4.06 -2.61
CA GLY A 208 32.43 3.29 -1.49
C GLY A 208 31.40 2.45 -0.72
N PHE A 209 30.13 2.87 -0.69
CA PHE A 209 29.05 2.10 -0.07
C PHE A 209 28.59 0.92 -0.95
N LEU A 210 28.54 1.10 -2.26
CA LEU A 210 28.18 0.05 -3.23
C LEU A 210 29.31 -1.00 -3.35
N ASP A 211 30.58 -0.55 -3.41
CA ASP A 211 31.73 -1.43 -3.61
C ASP A 211 32.13 -2.21 -2.34
N GLY A 212 31.74 -1.74 -1.16
CA GLY A 212 31.90 -2.48 0.10
C GLY A 212 31.07 -3.79 0.18
N GLY A 213 30.34 -4.15 -0.88
CA GLY A 213 29.62 -5.41 -1.06
C GLY A 213 30.29 -6.41 -2.02
N GLU A 214 31.34 -6.03 -2.75
CA GLU A 214 31.97 -6.89 -3.79
C GLU A 214 33.26 -7.61 -3.38
N GLU A 215 33.80 -7.40 -2.17
CA GLU A 215 34.90 -8.22 -1.65
C GLU A 215 34.40 -9.61 -1.21
N GLY A 216 34.11 -10.45 -2.18
CA GLY A 216 33.53 -11.75 -1.91
C GLY A 216 33.62 -12.80 -3.01
N THR A 217 34.27 -12.57 -4.16
CA THR A 217 34.60 -13.66 -5.09
C THR A 217 35.69 -13.27 -6.09
N GLY A 218 36.90 -13.85 -5.92
CA GLY A 218 37.81 -14.13 -7.04
C GLY A 218 39.14 -13.36 -7.11
N ALA A 219 40.22 -14.14 -7.08
CA ALA A 219 41.61 -13.84 -7.48
C ALA A 219 42.50 -13.07 -6.48
N GLY A 220 43.55 -13.77 -6.05
CA GLY A 220 44.42 -13.42 -4.94
C GLY A 220 45.41 -12.30 -5.19
N SER A 221 45.73 -11.59 -4.11
CA SER A 221 47.07 -11.08 -3.87
C SER A 221 47.37 -10.99 -2.38
N ARG A 222 48.65 -11.11 -2.10
CA ARG A 222 49.29 -11.70 -0.93
C ARG A 222 49.69 -10.61 0.08
N VAL A 223 49.15 -10.57 1.31
CA VAL A 223 49.81 -9.84 2.41
C VAL A 223 49.70 -10.56 3.78
N ARG A 224 50.89 -10.98 4.23
CA ARG A 224 51.43 -11.30 5.56
C ARG A 224 50.53 -11.61 6.77
N LYS A 225 50.76 -12.82 7.28
CA LYS A 225 50.60 -13.25 8.69
C LYS A 225 51.45 -12.41 9.66
N GLY A 226 50.88 -12.16 10.83
CA GLY A 226 51.57 -11.98 12.13
C GLY A 226 50.65 -12.52 13.24
N GLY A 227 51.15 -13.48 14.04
CA GLY A 227 50.43 -14.20 15.12
C GLY A 227 50.11 -13.31 16.35
N GLU A 228 49.53 -13.76 17.46
CA GLU A 228 49.25 -15.06 18.09
C GLU A 228 48.06 -14.81 19.08
N SER A 229 47.04 -15.68 19.16
CA SER A 229 46.76 -16.68 20.24
C SER A 229 46.54 -16.07 21.65
N LEU A 230 45.52 -16.31 22.49
CA LEU A 230 44.48 -17.34 22.76
C LEU A 230 43.30 -16.62 23.51
N GLY A 231 42.06 -17.09 23.70
CA GLY A 231 41.37 -18.35 23.40
C GLY A 231 40.01 -18.41 24.12
N ARG A 232 39.16 -19.35 23.66
CA ARG A 232 37.90 -19.91 24.21
C ARG A 232 36.57 -19.18 24.01
N GLY A 233 35.79 -19.75 23.08
CA GLY A 233 34.49 -20.34 23.43
C GLY A 233 33.24 -19.49 23.24
N GLY A 234 33.00 -18.97 22.03
CA GLY A 234 31.75 -18.31 21.65
C GLY A 234 30.93 -19.15 20.66
N MET A 235 29.75 -19.57 21.10
CA MET A 235 28.70 -20.19 20.29
C MET A 235 28.45 -19.38 19.02
N ARG A 236 28.49 -20.05 17.86
CA ARG A 236 28.22 -19.46 16.53
C ARG A 236 26.79 -18.89 16.47
N THR A 237 26.62 -17.59 16.66
CA THR A 237 25.51 -16.85 16.06
C THR A 237 25.88 -16.54 14.62
N ARG A 238 25.25 -17.23 13.67
CA ARG A 238 25.31 -16.89 12.24
C ARG A 238 24.89 -15.42 12.10
N GLY A 239 25.87 -14.56 11.80
CA GLY A 239 25.62 -13.16 11.47
C GLY A 239 24.79 -13.07 10.19
N TRP A 240 23.50 -12.84 10.36
CA TRP A 240 22.63 -12.34 9.30
C TRP A 240 22.63 -10.82 9.37
N ASN A 241 23.71 -10.20 8.91
CA ASN A 241 23.78 -8.75 8.61
C ASN A 241 24.65 -8.64 7.36
N GLY A 242 24.03 -8.83 6.20
CA GLY A 242 24.72 -8.89 4.91
C GLY A 242 24.16 -7.89 3.90
N PRO A 243 24.94 -7.50 2.88
CA PRO A 243 24.67 -6.48 1.85
C PRO A 243 23.27 -6.48 1.20
N PHE A 244 22.52 -7.58 1.31
CA PHE A 244 21.16 -7.75 0.81
C PHE A 244 20.12 -6.78 1.43
N VAL A 245 20.17 -6.51 2.73
CA VAL A 245 19.22 -5.57 3.38
C VAL A 245 19.48 -4.13 2.92
N ARG A 246 20.75 -3.78 2.72
CA ARG A 246 21.18 -2.44 2.27
C ARG A 246 20.74 -2.16 0.82
N CYS A 247 20.85 -3.13 -0.07
CA CYS A 247 20.37 -2.99 -1.45
C CYS A 247 18.85 -2.85 -1.52
N ARG A 248 18.11 -3.60 -0.70
CA ARG A 248 16.65 -3.51 -0.58
C ARG A 248 16.20 -2.11 -0.18
N ASP A 249 16.73 -1.61 0.93
CA ASP A 249 16.29 -0.33 1.49
C ASP A 249 16.69 0.86 0.58
N LEU A 250 17.88 0.81 -0.02
CA LEU A 250 18.30 1.81 -1.00
C LEU A 250 17.43 1.79 -2.26
N SER A 251 17.11 0.62 -2.81
CA SER A 251 16.28 0.51 -4.02
C SER A 251 14.88 1.09 -3.80
N MET A 252 14.26 0.85 -2.64
CA MET A 252 12.94 1.40 -2.30
C MET A 252 12.93 2.93 -2.26
N ILE A 253 14.03 3.52 -1.78
CA ILE A 253 14.16 4.99 -1.70
C ILE A 253 14.44 5.58 -3.08
N LEU A 254 15.30 4.94 -3.87
CA LEU A 254 15.61 5.39 -5.23
C LEU A 254 14.42 5.26 -6.19
N CYS A 255 13.43 4.42 -5.85
CA CYS A 255 12.14 4.32 -6.55
C CYS A 255 11.20 5.51 -6.27
N ASP A 256 11.54 6.42 -5.36
CA ASP A 256 10.76 7.64 -5.11
C ASP A 256 10.82 8.60 -6.32
N PRO A 257 9.68 9.18 -6.78
CA PRO A 257 9.67 10.08 -7.94
C PRO A 257 10.59 11.30 -7.82
N PHE A 258 10.87 11.79 -6.61
CA PHE A 258 11.82 12.89 -6.39
C PHE A 258 13.26 12.43 -6.54
N ALA A 259 13.59 11.24 -6.04
CA ALA A 259 14.90 10.65 -6.17
C ALA A 259 15.21 10.37 -7.64
N CYS A 260 14.28 9.73 -8.37
CA CYS A 260 14.38 9.50 -9.81
C CYS A 260 14.59 10.82 -10.59
N ASN A 261 13.75 11.84 -10.34
CA ASN A 261 13.89 13.15 -10.99
C ASN A 261 15.25 13.81 -10.70
N THR A 262 15.73 13.73 -9.45
CA THR A 262 17.02 14.32 -9.05
C THR A 262 18.20 13.59 -9.70
N LEU A 263 18.14 12.26 -9.79
CA LEU A 263 19.14 11.45 -10.49
C LEU A 263 19.17 11.80 -11.98
N VAL A 264 18.02 11.82 -12.65
CA VAL A 264 17.96 12.15 -14.10
C VAL A 264 18.44 13.57 -14.37
N LEU A 265 18.06 14.56 -13.55
CA LEU A 265 18.57 15.94 -13.71
C LEU A 265 20.09 16.03 -13.49
N SER A 266 20.63 15.25 -12.54
CA SER A 266 22.07 15.17 -12.30
C SER A 266 22.80 14.51 -13.47
N ILE A 267 22.21 13.45 -14.06
CA ILE A 267 22.71 12.80 -15.27
C ILE A 267 22.71 13.78 -16.44
N MET A 268 21.61 14.49 -16.67
CA MET A 268 21.48 15.49 -17.74
C MET A 268 22.51 16.60 -17.64
N ARG A 269 22.74 17.11 -16.44
CA ARG A 269 23.73 18.17 -16.20
C ARG A 269 25.15 17.65 -16.42
N ASN A 270 25.47 16.45 -15.94
CA ASN A 270 26.77 15.82 -16.21
C ASN A 270 26.97 15.60 -17.72
N LEU A 271 25.94 15.18 -18.45
CA LEU A 271 26.00 15.04 -19.91
C LEU A 271 26.25 16.39 -20.60
N GLN A 272 25.61 17.48 -20.14
CA GLN A 272 25.85 18.84 -20.65
C GLN A 272 27.26 19.35 -20.33
N GLU A 273 27.79 19.03 -19.15
CA GLU A 273 29.16 19.40 -18.76
C GLU A 273 30.20 18.62 -19.59
N LEU A 274 29.96 17.33 -19.84
CA LEU A 274 30.80 16.51 -20.71
C LEU A 274 30.76 16.98 -22.16
N LEU A 275 29.60 17.45 -22.65
CA LEU A 275 29.48 18.13 -23.95
C LEU A 275 30.36 19.38 -24.02
N SER A 276 30.49 20.14 -22.92
CA SER A 276 31.34 21.34 -22.89
C SER A 276 32.84 21.05 -22.78
N GLN A 277 33.21 19.83 -22.35
CA GLN A 277 34.58 19.40 -22.11
C GLN A 277 35.11 18.41 -23.18
N ASP A 278 34.33 18.14 -24.24
CA ASP A 278 34.63 17.15 -25.29
C ASP A 278 35.01 15.75 -24.77
N ALA A 279 34.47 15.37 -23.61
CA ALA A 279 34.79 14.10 -22.94
C ALA A 279 33.70 13.03 -23.19
N LEU A 280 34.10 11.76 -23.26
CA LEU A 280 33.17 10.66 -23.51
C LEU A 280 32.35 10.32 -22.25
N PRO A 281 31.03 10.05 -22.36
CA PRO A 281 30.18 9.67 -21.22
C PRO A 281 30.68 8.47 -20.41
N ARG A 282 31.33 7.51 -21.08
CA ARG A 282 31.87 6.30 -20.45
C ARG A 282 33.06 6.55 -19.50
N ASP A 283 33.75 7.68 -19.65
CA ASP A 283 34.98 7.99 -18.90
C ASP A 283 34.69 8.74 -17.59
N SER A 284 33.43 9.14 -17.36
CA SER A 284 33.01 9.80 -16.11
C SER A 284 32.53 8.76 -15.08
N PRO A 285 33.26 8.56 -13.96
CA PRO A 285 32.83 7.64 -12.91
C PRO A 285 31.54 8.11 -12.23
N ASP A 286 31.33 9.43 -12.13
CA ASP A 286 30.15 10.03 -11.52
C ASP A 286 28.89 9.74 -12.34
N LEU A 287 28.99 9.80 -13.67
CA LEU A 287 27.87 9.47 -14.57
C LEU A 287 27.50 7.98 -14.49
N MET A 288 28.50 7.10 -14.46
CA MET A 288 28.29 5.66 -14.35
C MET A 288 27.63 5.27 -13.03
N LEU A 289 28.01 5.91 -11.93
CA LEU A 289 27.36 5.72 -10.63
C LEU A 289 25.90 6.16 -10.66
N LEU A 290 25.59 7.34 -11.22
CA LEU A 290 24.21 7.83 -11.30
C LEU A 290 23.31 6.89 -12.11
N LEU A 291 23.84 6.32 -13.21
CA LEU A 291 23.11 5.33 -14.02
C LEU A 291 22.91 4.01 -13.28
N ARG A 292 23.90 3.55 -12.50
CA ARG A 292 23.76 2.37 -11.63
C ARG A 292 22.69 2.59 -10.55
N MET A 293 22.67 3.77 -9.93
CA MET A 293 21.65 4.14 -8.93
C MET A 293 20.24 4.20 -9.54
N LEU A 294 20.09 4.79 -10.73
CA LEU A 294 18.81 4.82 -11.44
C LEU A 294 18.32 3.41 -11.79
N SER A 295 19.23 2.55 -12.27
CA SER A 295 18.95 1.13 -12.55
C SER A 295 18.52 0.38 -11.28
N LEU A 296 19.18 0.64 -10.15
CA LEU A 296 18.85 0.05 -8.85
C LEU A 296 17.44 0.47 -8.37
N GLY A 297 17.08 1.75 -8.53
CA GLY A 297 15.74 2.25 -8.21
C GLY A 297 14.64 1.61 -9.06
N GLN A 298 14.90 1.43 -10.37
CA GLN A 298 13.96 0.76 -11.28
C GLN A 298 13.78 -0.73 -10.95
N GLY A 299 14.84 -1.42 -10.53
CA GLY A 299 14.78 -2.82 -10.12
C GLY A 299 14.15 -3.06 -8.74
N ALA A 300 13.73 -2.02 -8.01
CA ALA A 300 13.25 -2.15 -6.63
C ALA A 300 12.07 -3.13 -6.49
N TRP A 301 11.05 -2.99 -7.34
CA TRP A 301 9.88 -3.87 -7.32
C TRP A 301 10.22 -5.31 -7.70
N ASP A 302 11.08 -5.50 -8.70
CA ASP A 302 11.52 -6.83 -9.14
C ASP A 302 12.35 -7.54 -8.04
N MET A 303 13.16 -6.79 -7.30
CA MET A 303 13.91 -7.29 -6.14
C MET A 303 13.00 -7.62 -4.94
N ILE A 304 11.93 -6.86 -4.73
CA ILE A 304 10.93 -7.14 -3.68
C ILE A 304 10.15 -8.40 -4.03
N ASP A 305 9.71 -8.56 -5.27
CA ASP A 305 8.91 -9.71 -5.69
C ASP A 305 9.75 -11.00 -5.73
N SER A 306 10.95 -10.93 -6.31
CA SER A 306 11.86 -12.08 -6.41
C SER A 306 12.62 -12.42 -5.12
N GLN A 307 12.66 -11.53 -4.14
CA GLN A 307 13.50 -11.63 -2.92
C GLN A 307 15.01 -11.79 -3.21
N VAL A 308 15.46 -11.48 -4.43
CA VAL A 308 16.87 -11.51 -4.82
C VAL A 308 17.41 -10.09 -4.87
N PHE A 309 18.08 -9.67 -3.79
CA PHE A 309 18.65 -8.32 -3.67
C PHE A 309 20.07 -8.30 -4.24
N LYS A 310 20.17 -8.17 -5.57
CA LYS A 310 21.42 -7.96 -6.30
C LYS A 310 21.33 -6.71 -7.14
N GLU A 311 22.45 -6.01 -7.26
CA GLU A 311 22.52 -4.85 -8.14
C GLU A 311 22.24 -5.25 -9.60
N PRO A 312 21.28 -4.59 -10.28
CA PRO A 312 21.02 -4.84 -11.69
C PRO A 312 22.21 -4.39 -12.54
N ARG A 313 22.69 -5.27 -13.43
CA ARG A 313 23.76 -4.92 -14.36
C ARG A 313 23.25 -3.87 -15.35
N LEU A 314 23.94 -2.73 -15.43
CA LEU A 314 23.67 -1.72 -16.43
C LEU A 314 24.01 -2.29 -17.82
N ASP A 315 23.05 -2.20 -18.74
CA ASP A 315 23.27 -2.62 -20.12
C ASP A 315 24.32 -1.71 -20.78
N LYS A 316 25.31 -2.33 -21.42
CA LYS A 316 26.40 -1.62 -22.08
C LYS A 316 25.88 -0.73 -23.20
N GLU A 317 24.80 -1.13 -23.86
CA GLU A 317 24.17 -0.36 -24.95
C GLU A 317 23.59 0.98 -24.47
N VAL A 318 23.19 1.08 -23.19
CA VAL A 318 22.73 2.35 -22.62
C VAL A 318 23.88 3.36 -22.62
N VAL A 319 25.06 2.93 -22.18
CA VAL A 319 26.25 3.79 -22.10
C VAL A 319 26.84 4.08 -23.47
N THR A 320 26.90 3.07 -24.35
CA THR A 320 27.61 3.18 -25.64
C THR A 320 26.74 3.66 -26.80
N CYS A 321 25.42 3.64 -26.70
CA CYS A 321 24.53 3.98 -27.82
C CYS A 321 23.44 4.97 -27.42
N PHE A 322 22.81 4.80 -26.24
CA PHE A 322 21.74 5.70 -25.81
C PHE A 322 22.24 7.06 -25.32
N LEU A 323 23.27 7.12 -24.46
CA LEU A 323 23.80 8.42 -23.98
C LEU A 323 24.25 9.35 -25.13
N PRO A 324 24.99 8.86 -26.16
CA PRO A 324 25.32 9.69 -27.32
C PRO A 324 24.10 10.14 -28.13
N ALA A 325 23.11 9.25 -28.33
CA ALA A 325 21.87 9.62 -29.02
C ALA A 325 21.10 10.70 -28.23
N MET A 326 21.05 10.58 -26.90
CA MET A 326 20.44 11.58 -26.02
C MET A 326 21.19 12.91 -26.08
N MET A 327 22.53 12.91 -26.08
CA MET A 327 23.34 14.11 -26.24
C MET A 327 23.04 14.82 -27.58
N SER A 328 22.89 14.07 -28.68
CA SER A 328 22.48 14.63 -29.97
C SER A 328 21.13 15.33 -29.88
N VAL A 329 20.13 14.68 -29.29
CA VAL A 329 18.79 15.27 -29.12
C VAL A 329 18.84 16.55 -28.27
N VAL A 330 19.66 16.57 -27.21
CA VAL A 330 19.85 17.75 -26.35
C VAL A 330 20.52 18.89 -27.10
N VAL A 331 21.51 18.59 -27.94
CA VAL A 331 22.17 19.59 -28.80
C VAL A 331 21.18 20.15 -29.81
N ASP A 332 20.42 19.30 -30.49
CA ASP A 332 19.39 19.71 -31.45
C ASP A 332 18.35 20.64 -30.79
N ASP A 333 17.87 20.29 -29.59
CA ASP A 333 16.90 21.11 -28.85
C ASP A 333 17.50 22.45 -28.38
N ASN A 334 18.78 22.49 -28.01
CA ASN A 334 19.47 23.72 -27.64
C ASN A 334 19.69 24.63 -28.86
N ILE A 335 20.11 24.08 -30.00
CA ILE A 335 20.28 24.82 -31.26
C ILE A 335 18.95 25.46 -31.65
N PHE A 336 17.87 24.69 -31.64
CA PHE A 336 16.53 25.19 -31.97
C PHE A 336 16.06 26.28 -31.00
N THR A 337 16.39 26.17 -29.71
CA THR A 337 16.08 27.19 -28.69
C THR A 337 16.85 28.50 -28.94
N VAL A 338 18.08 28.41 -29.45
CA VAL A 338 18.89 29.58 -29.83
C VAL A 338 18.35 30.22 -31.11
N GLU A 339 18.00 29.43 -32.13
CA GLU A 339 17.39 29.93 -33.38
C GLU A 339 16.11 30.72 -33.15
N GLN A 340 15.30 30.36 -32.15
CA GLN A 340 14.09 31.09 -31.80
C GLN A 340 14.33 32.44 -31.14
N LYS A 341 15.50 32.66 -30.55
CA LYS A 341 15.88 33.93 -29.91
C LYS A 341 16.52 34.91 -30.87
N LEU A 342 16.82 34.51 -32.11
CA LEU A 342 17.41 35.37 -33.13
C LEU A 342 16.36 36.32 -33.74
N PRO A 343 16.69 37.61 -33.96
CA PRO A 343 15.82 38.56 -34.64
C PRO A 343 15.44 38.09 -36.05
N SER A 344 14.24 38.44 -36.51
CA SER A 344 13.66 38.00 -37.78
C SER A 344 14.47 38.35 -39.04
N GLU A 345 15.42 39.29 -38.97
CA GLU A 345 16.30 39.67 -40.09
C GLU A 345 17.52 38.75 -40.26
N GLU A 346 17.93 38.02 -39.22
CA GLU A 346 19.06 37.06 -39.28
C GLU A 346 18.63 35.62 -39.61
N LYS A 347 17.34 35.38 -39.83
CA LYS A 347 16.79 34.11 -40.35
C LYS A 347 17.12 33.94 -41.84
N SER A 348 18.39 34.11 -42.20
CA SER A 348 18.88 33.83 -43.55
C SER A 348 19.29 32.37 -43.66
N SER A 349 19.04 31.80 -44.83
CA SER A 349 19.25 30.41 -45.23
C SER A 349 20.75 30.03 -45.21
N GLN A 350 21.34 29.92 -44.04
CA GLN A 350 22.66 29.31 -43.85
C GLN A 350 22.48 28.00 -43.10
N ALA A 351 22.66 26.89 -43.83
CA ALA A 351 22.88 25.59 -43.22
C ALA A 351 24.21 25.65 -42.44
N TYR A 352 24.12 26.00 -41.15
CA TYR A 352 25.18 25.68 -40.21
C TYR A 352 25.42 24.16 -40.27
N PRO A 353 26.68 23.68 -40.20
CA PRO A 353 26.94 22.26 -40.32
C PRO A 353 26.19 21.54 -39.20
N THR A 354 25.17 20.77 -39.59
CA THR A 354 24.33 19.88 -38.76
C THR A 354 25.12 18.69 -38.19
N LEU A 355 26.44 18.80 -38.09
CA LEU A 355 27.37 17.73 -37.83
C LEU A 355 28.32 18.17 -36.70
N LEU A 356 28.31 17.40 -35.61
CA LEU A 356 29.55 17.16 -34.87
C LEU A 356 30.61 16.71 -35.89
N PRO A 357 31.89 17.15 -35.80
CA PRO A 357 32.91 16.82 -36.79
C PRO A 357 32.88 15.33 -37.15
N ASP A 358 33.05 14.96 -38.41
CA ASP A 358 33.05 13.54 -38.84
C ASP A 358 34.05 12.67 -38.05
N ALA A 359 35.06 13.29 -37.42
CA ALA A 359 35.94 12.67 -36.43
C ALA A 359 35.21 12.11 -35.20
N PHE A 360 34.15 12.75 -34.72
CA PHE A 360 33.35 12.31 -33.56
C PHE A 360 32.48 11.09 -33.90
N TYR A 361 31.80 11.08 -35.04
CA TYR A 361 31.00 9.94 -35.49
C TYR A 361 31.85 8.74 -35.88
N SER A 362 32.99 8.96 -36.55
CA SER A 362 33.91 7.88 -36.96
C SER A 362 34.56 7.21 -35.75
N VAL A 363 34.98 7.94 -34.73
CA VAL A 363 35.56 7.38 -33.50
C VAL A 363 34.53 6.58 -32.68
N TRP A 364 33.25 6.98 -32.69
CA TRP A 364 32.18 6.26 -31.99
C TRP A 364 31.69 5.00 -32.72
N LEU A 365 31.63 5.03 -34.06
CA LEU A 365 31.20 3.89 -34.87
C LEU A 365 32.31 2.86 -35.15
N GLN A 366 33.60 3.25 -35.09
CA GLN A 366 34.74 2.35 -35.30
C GLN A 366 34.96 1.30 -34.19
N GLY A 367 34.16 1.33 -33.12
CA GLY A 367 34.13 0.26 -32.11
C GLY A 367 33.39 -1.02 -32.54
N ARG A 368 32.80 -1.08 -33.75
CA ARG A 368 32.13 -2.29 -34.25
C ARG A 368 33.13 -3.28 -34.85
N SER A 369 33.34 -4.38 -34.14
CA SER A 369 33.85 -5.61 -34.73
C SER A 369 32.92 -6.08 -35.85
N SER A 370 33.53 -6.40 -36.99
CA SER A 370 32.92 -6.89 -38.22
C SER A 370 32.15 -8.20 -37.96
N ALA A 371 30.82 -8.14 -37.77
CA ALA A 371 29.97 -9.35 -37.82
C ALA A 371 28.44 -9.14 -37.94
N ALA A 372 27.86 -7.96 -37.66
CA ALA A 372 26.39 -7.87 -37.47
C ALA A 372 25.68 -6.75 -38.25
N VAL A 373 26.07 -6.49 -39.50
CA VAL A 373 25.23 -5.74 -40.46
C VAL A 373 25.11 -6.56 -41.73
N ALA A 374 24.15 -7.47 -41.73
CA ALA A 374 23.68 -8.14 -42.93
C ALA A 374 22.16 -8.30 -42.84
N VAL A 375 21.44 -7.17 -42.86
CA VAL A 375 20.06 -7.11 -43.38
C VAL A 375 19.87 -5.71 -43.99
N THR A 376 20.22 -5.58 -45.27
CA THR A 376 19.79 -4.49 -46.14
C THR A 376 18.53 -4.94 -46.90
N PRO A 377 17.49 -4.10 -47.04
CA PRO A 377 16.64 -4.13 -48.23
C PRO A 377 17.24 -3.18 -49.30
N ASP A 378 17.25 -3.64 -50.55
CA ASP A 378 17.78 -2.95 -51.74
C ASP A 378 17.33 -1.48 -51.91
N PRO A 379 18.19 -0.59 -52.46
CA PRO A 379 17.81 0.75 -52.87
C PRO A 379 17.35 0.78 -54.34
N GLY A 380 16.12 1.23 -54.59
CA GLY A 380 15.73 1.77 -55.90
C GLY A 380 16.18 3.23 -56.03
N PRO A 381 16.53 3.72 -57.24
CA PRO A 381 17.09 5.06 -57.39
C PRO A 381 15.96 6.10 -57.51
N GLU A 382 16.07 7.21 -56.77
CA GLU A 382 16.22 8.55 -57.35
C GLU A 382 15.96 9.69 -56.33
N THR A 383 16.72 10.76 -56.56
CA THR A 383 16.66 12.11 -55.99
C THR A 383 17.17 12.33 -54.57
N GLY A 384 18.37 12.92 -54.51
CA GLY A 384 19.00 13.38 -53.29
C GLY A 384 18.30 14.61 -52.70
N SER A 385 18.15 14.61 -51.38
CA SER A 385 18.18 15.78 -50.53
C SER A 385 18.15 15.32 -49.05
N GLY A 386 19.12 15.79 -48.27
CA GLY A 386 19.04 15.93 -46.80
C GLY A 386 18.56 14.72 -45.99
N CYS A 387 19.40 13.71 -45.79
CA CYS A 387 19.12 12.64 -44.82
C CYS A 387 20.38 12.35 -44.00
N ASN A 388 20.60 13.07 -42.89
CA ASN A 388 21.56 12.66 -41.86
C ASN A 388 21.21 13.11 -40.42
N GLY A 389 20.22 14.01 -40.20
CA GLY A 389 19.70 14.33 -38.86
C GLY A 389 18.64 13.34 -38.32
N SER A 390 17.92 12.64 -39.21
CA SER A 390 16.83 11.73 -38.85
C SER A 390 17.30 10.43 -38.16
N CYS A 391 18.58 10.10 -38.25
CA CYS A 391 19.12 8.83 -37.78
C CYS A 391 19.24 8.79 -36.24
N ALA A 392 19.80 9.82 -35.61
CA ALA A 392 20.01 9.86 -34.16
C ALA A 392 18.70 9.89 -33.36
N VAL A 393 17.71 10.66 -33.83
CA VAL A 393 16.36 10.74 -33.24
C VAL A 393 15.64 9.38 -33.36
N SER A 394 15.79 8.69 -34.49
CA SER A 394 15.21 7.35 -34.67
C SER A 394 15.83 6.31 -33.73
N PHE A 395 17.15 6.38 -33.48
CA PHE A 395 17.83 5.53 -32.50
C PHE A 395 17.36 5.82 -31.07
N PHE A 396 17.24 7.09 -30.70
CA PHE A 396 16.73 7.50 -29.39
C PHE A 396 15.35 6.86 -29.10
N PHE A 397 14.40 7.00 -30.03
CA PHE A 397 13.07 6.41 -29.85
C PHE A 397 13.06 4.89 -29.85
N ARG A 398 13.94 4.24 -30.63
CA ARG A 398 14.10 2.77 -30.57
C ARG A 398 14.51 2.31 -29.18
N PHE A 399 15.48 2.99 -28.56
CA PHE A 399 15.93 2.67 -27.20
C PHE A 399 14.86 2.91 -26.13
N LEU A 400 13.97 3.90 -26.30
CA LEU A 400 12.82 4.08 -25.39
C LEU A 400 11.84 2.90 -25.43
N ARG A 401 11.81 2.12 -26.52
CA ARG A 401 10.97 0.92 -26.65
C ARG A 401 11.63 -0.33 -26.05
N GLU A 402 12.95 -0.42 -26.17
CA GLU A 402 13.71 -1.64 -25.90
C GLU A 402 14.29 -1.69 -24.47
N ASN A 403 14.58 -0.53 -23.85
CA ASN A 403 15.29 -0.47 -22.57
C ASN A 403 14.56 0.38 -21.51
N ARG A 404 14.35 -0.20 -20.33
CA ARG A 404 13.64 0.44 -19.20
C ARG A 404 14.33 1.69 -18.66
N VAL A 405 15.66 1.67 -18.50
CA VAL A 405 16.43 2.81 -17.95
C VAL A 405 16.46 3.96 -18.94
N ALA A 406 16.65 3.65 -20.23
CA ALA A 406 16.59 4.63 -21.30
C ALA A 406 15.21 5.30 -21.40
N CYS A 407 14.14 4.49 -21.29
CA CYS A 407 12.77 4.97 -21.26
C CYS A 407 12.54 5.96 -20.10
N GLU A 408 12.95 5.63 -18.88
CA GLU A 408 12.81 6.51 -17.72
C GLU A 408 13.54 7.85 -17.92
N MET A 409 14.78 7.81 -18.40
CA MET A 409 15.56 9.02 -18.70
C MET A 409 14.88 9.87 -19.79
N GLY A 410 14.34 9.24 -20.83
CA GLY A 410 13.61 9.93 -21.91
C GLY A 410 12.31 10.57 -21.43
N LEU A 411 11.54 9.90 -20.57
CA LEU A 411 10.31 10.45 -20.00
C LEU A 411 10.61 11.67 -19.12
N TYR A 412 11.57 11.57 -18.19
CA TYR A 412 11.96 12.72 -17.35
C TYR A 412 12.60 13.86 -18.15
N TYR A 413 13.27 13.57 -19.28
CA TYR A 413 13.74 14.59 -20.20
C TYR A 413 12.60 15.35 -20.87
N ILE A 414 11.58 14.64 -21.36
CA ILE A 414 10.38 15.27 -21.95
C ILE A 414 9.61 16.06 -20.90
N PHE A 415 9.55 15.57 -19.66
CA PHE A 415 9.03 16.34 -18.54
C PHE A 415 9.84 17.63 -18.28
N HIS A 416 11.17 17.57 -18.39
CA HIS A 416 12.02 18.77 -18.30
C HIS A 416 11.73 19.76 -19.43
N ILE A 417 11.55 19.30 -20.66
CA ILE A 417 11.14 20.14 -21.80
C ILE A 417 9.77 20.77 -21.57
N ALA A 418 8.80 20.00 -21.06
CA ALA A 418 7.47 20.51 -20.70
C ALA A 418 7.57 21.64 -19.68
N LYS A 419 8.47 21.52 -18.70
CA LYS A 419 8.78 22.56 -17.73
C LYS A 419 9.43 23.80 -18.34
N LEU A 420 10.29 23.63 -19.35
CA LEU A 420 10.88 24.73 -20.13
C LEU A 420 9.88 25.40 -21.07
N ARG A 421 8.65 24.87 -21.19
CA ARG A 421 7.58 25.39 -22.05
C ARG A 421 7.96 25.46 -23.54
N ASN A 422 8.85 24.57 -23.99
CA ASN A 422 9.25 24.52 -25.39
C ASN A 422 8.23 23.70 -26.21
N LYS A 423 7.29 24.40 -26.86
CA LYS A 423 6.20 23.77 -27.62
C LYS A 423 6.66 22.92 -28.81
N ASN A 424 7.72 23.33 -29.51
CA ASN A 424 8.16 22.66 -30.74
C ASN A 424 8.85 21.33 -30.43
N ALA A 425 9.65 21.32 -29.36
CA ALA A 425 10.24 20.08 -28.85
C ALA A 425 9.14 19.12 -28.36
N LEU A 426 8.11 19.62 -27.67
CA LEU A 426 6.96 18.79 -27.27
C LEU A 426 6.20 18.22 -28.47
N GLN A 427 5.96 19.02 -29.52
CA GLN A 427 5.28 18.54 -30.73
C GLN A 427 6.05 17.43 -31.44
N ARG A 428 7.38 17.48 -31.41
CA ARG A 428 8.25 16.45 -32.00
C ARG A 428 8.33 15.18 -31.14
N LEU A 429 8.36 15.32 -29.82
CA LEU A 429 8.68 14.22 -28.90
C LEU A 429 7.44 13.47 -28.39
N LEU A 430 6.28 14.14 -28.23
CA LEU A 430 5.07 13.53 -27.65
C LEU A 430 4.50 12.36 -28.48
N PRO A 431 4.34 12.44 -29.82
CA PRO A 431 3.79 11.33 -30.61
C PRO A 431 4.63 10.06 -30.54
N ALA A 432 5.95 10.22 -30.37
CA ALA A 432 6.87 9.09 -30.32
C ALA A 432 6.88 8.37 -28.96
N LEU A 433 6.22 8.92 -27.94
CA LEU A 433 6.08 8.30 -26.62
C LEU A 433 4.97 7.24 -26.54
N VAL A 434 4.13 7.12 -27.57
CA VAL A 434 3.04 6.13 -27.61
C VAL A 434 3.58 4.71 -27.51
N ASP A 435 4.72 4.43 -28.15
CA ASP A 435 5.32 3.10 -28.22
C ASP A 435 6.50 2.94 -27.22
N THR A 436 6.30 3.26 -25.94
CA THR A 436 7.36 3.15 -24.91
C THR A 436 7.42 1.77 -24.26
N TYR A 437 8.59 1.43 -23.69
CA TYR A 437 8.82 0.18 -22.96
C TYR A 437 7.72 -0.03 -21.91
N ASN A 438 7.01 -1.16 -21.97
CA ASN A 438 5.91 -1.53 -21.05
C ASN A 438 4.91 -0.38 -20.78
N ASP A 439 4.61 0.46 -21.77
CA ASP A 439 3.65 1.55 -21.63
C ASP A 439 3.99 2.58 -20.53
N MET A 440 5.28 2.73 -20.16
CA MET A 440 5.67 3.61 -19.05
C MET A 440 5.27 5.08 -19.26
N ALA A 441 5.14 5.56 -20.50
CA ALA A 441 4.61 6.89 -20.80
C ALA A 441 3.14 7.10 -20.36
N PHE A 442 2.40 6.02 -20.11
CA PHE A 442 1.02 6.05 -19.62
C PHE A 442 0.91 5.67 -18.15
N GLY A 443 2.03 5.61 -17.43
CA GLY A 443 2.03 5.46 -15.98
C GLY A 443 1.38 6.66 -15.30
N ASP A 444 0.63 6.40 -14.23
CA ASP A 444 -0.11 7.44 -13.49
C ASP A 444 0.80 8.58 -13.01
N ILE A 445 1.98 8.26 -12.48
CA ILE A 445 2.93 9.28 -12.00
C ILE A 445 3.32 10.22 -13.15
N PHE A 446 3.83 9.69 -14.26
CA PHE A 446 4.30 10.50 -15.37
C PHE A 446 3.16 11.33 -16.01
N LEU A 447 2.00 10.71 -16.30
CA LEU A 447 0.86 11.41 -16.89
C LEU A 447 0.37 12.56 -16.01
N HIS A 448 0.32 12.35 -14.70
CA HIS A 448 -0.14 13.37 -13.77
C HIS A 448 0.76 14.61 -13.78
N LEU A 449 2.07 14.38 -13.77
CA LEU A 449 3.08 15.41 -13.82
C LEU A 449 3.12 16.13 -15.18
N LEU A 450 3.04 15.38 -16.27
CA LEU A 450 3.02 15.91 -17.63
C LEU A 450 1.76 16.76 -17.86
N THR A 451 0.58 16.23 -17.56
CA THR A 451 -0.68 16.98 -17.70
C THR A 451 -0.68 18.26 -16.87
N GLY A 452 -0.14 18.23 -15.65
CA GLY A 452 0.06 19.45 -14.85
C GLY A 452 0.88 20.53 -15.56
N HIS A 453 1.98 20.17 -16.23
CA HIS A 453 2.80 21.15 -16.97
C HIS A 453 2.17 21.56 -18.30
N LEU A 454 1.46 20.65 -18.98
CA LEU A 454 0.69 20.97 -20.18
C LEU A 454 -0.41 21.99 -19.88
N THR A 455 -1.09 21.93 -18.73
CA THR A 455 -2.07 22.96 -18.37
C THR A 455 -1.50 24.38 -18.28
N LEU A 456 -0.19 24.54 -18.06
CA LEU A 456 0.48 25.85 -18.04
C LEU A 456 0.79 26.39 -19.44
N LEU A 457 0.76 25.54 -20.46
CA LEU A 457 0.84 25.91 -21.87
C LEU A 457 -0.53 26.29 -22.44
N SER A 458 -1.45 26.74 -21.59
CA SER A 458 -2.84 27.01 -21.95
C SER A 458 -3.01 27.95 -23.15
N ASP A 459 -2.07 28.87 -23.38
CA ASP A 459 -2.11 29.82 -24.50
C ASP A 459 -1.78 29.16 -25.86
N GLU A 460 -1.09 28.02 -25.86
CA GLU A 460 -0.71 27.28 -27.08
C GLU A 460 -1.80 26.29 -27.54
N PHE A 461 -2.77 25.95 -26.67
CA PHE A 461 -3.92 25.12 -27.01
C PHE A 461 -4.95 25.82 -27.92
N GLY A 462 -4.73 27.10 -28.26
CA GLY A 462 -5.50 27.77 -29.30
C GLY A 462 -5.13 27.30 -30.72
N SER A 463 -3.97 26.66 -30.90
CA SER A 463 -3.52 26.12 -32.20
C SER A 463 -4.06 24.70 -32.42
N GLU A 464 -4.66 24.45 -33.59
CA GLU A 464 -5.14 23.11 -33.98
C GLU A 464 -3.99 22.09 -34.07
N ASP A 465 -2.83 22.50 -34.58
CA ASP A 465 -1.66 21.63 -34.73
C ASP A 465 -1.14 21.13 -33.38
N PHE A 466 -1.12 22.01 -32.37
CA PHE A 466 -0.69 21.64 -31.02
C PHE A 466 -1.71 20.73 -30.33
N CYS A 467 -3.01 21.02 -30.48
CA CYS A 467 -4.08 20.19 -29.96
C CYS A 467 -4.07 18.78 -30.56
N SER A 468 -3.93 18.67 -31.88
CA SER A 468 -3.92 17.36 -32.55
C SER A 468 -2.71 16.52 -32.13
N VAL A 469 -1.53 17.13 -31.95
CA VAL A 469 -0.35 16.39 -31.48
C VAL A 469 -0.52 15.89 -30.04
N VAL A 470 -1.04 16.71 -29.12
CA VAL A 470 -1.20 16.33 -27.70
C VAL A 470 -2.34 15.33 -27.52
N PHE A 471 -3.49 15.60 -28.11
CA PHE A 471 -4.68 14.75 -27.98
C PHE A 471 -4.63 13.59 -28.97
N ASP A 472 -4.71 13.81 -30.28
CA ASP A 472 -4.79 12.73 -31.27
C ASP A 472 -3.49 11.92 -31.39
N GLY A 473 -2.34 12.59 -31.28
CA GLY A 473 -1.01 11.97 -31.45
C GLY A 473 -0.48 11.24 -30.21
N PHE A 474 -0.96 11.55 -29.00
CA PHE A 474 -0.43 10.99 -27.76
C PHE A 474 -1.50 10.48 -26.79
N LEU A 475 -2.44 11.32 -26.34
CA LEU A 475 -3.40 10.93 -25.29
C LEU A 475 -4.51 10.01 -25.82
N LEU A 476 -5.01 10.27 -27.03
CA LEU A 476 -6.12 9.54 -27.63
C LEU A 476 -5.70 8.23 -28.30
N THR A 477 -4.43 8.07 -28.68
CA THR A 477 -3.90 6.82 -29.25
C THR A 477 -4.03 5.63 -28.30
N SER A 478 -3.88 5.86 -26.99
CA SER A 478 -4.04 4.85 -25.92
C SER A 478 -5.37 4.95 -25.16
N PHE A 479 -6.34 5.73 -25.67
CA PHE A 479 -7.60 6.00 -24.97
C PHE A 479 -8.45 4.76 -24.71
N SER A 480 -8.44 3.81 -25.65
CA SER A 480 -9.32 2.64 -25.61
C SER A 480 -8.84 1.55 -24.64
N SER A 481 -7.57 1.56 -24.24
CA SER A 481 -6.95 0.48 -23.47
C SER A 481 -6.74 0.81 -21.99
N LYS A 482 -6.79 2.10 -21.59
CA LYS A 482 -6.35 2.53 -20.25
C LYS A 482 -7.27 3.60 -19.63
N GLU A 483 -7.96 3.22 -18.55
CA GLU A 483 -8.88 4.12 -17.82
C GLU A 483 -8.19 5.32 -17.15
N ASN A 484 -6.91 5.20 -16.79
CA ASN A 484 -6.17 6.28 -16.15
C ASN A 484 -5.95 7.46 -17.12
N VAL A 485 -5.74 7.21 -18.41
CA VAL A 485 -5.61 8.25 -19.44
C VAL A 485 -6.88 9.08 -19.53
N HIS A 486 -8.05 8.44 -19.47
CA HIS A 486 -9.36 9.12 -19.45
C HIS A 486 -9.48 10.11 -18.28
N ARG A 487 -9.08 9.71 -17.07
CA ARG A 487 -9.11 10.61 -15.89
C ARG A 487 -8.19 11.81 -16.06
N HIS A 488 -7.00 11.62 -16.63
CA HIS A 488 -6.02 12.69 -16.85
C HIS A 488 -6.46 13.67 -17.95
N ILE A 489 -7.08 13.18 -19.03
CA ILE A 489 -7.67 14.03 -20.08
C ILE A 489 -8.78 14.89 -19.50
N LEU A 490 -9.75 14.29 -18.80
CA LEU A 490 -10.86 15.04 -18.19
C LEU A 490 -10.35 16.11 -17.22
N ARG A 491 -9.39 15.77 -16.37
CA ARG A 491 -8.76 16.71 -15.43
C ARG A 491 -8.06 17.88 -16.15
N MET A 492 -7.38 17.61 -17.25
CA MET A 492 -6.73 18.63 -18.05
C MET A 492 -7.78 19.55 -18.69
N LEU A 493 -8.88 19.00 -19.19
CA LEU A 493 -9.98 19.77 -19.79
C LEU A 493 -10.75 20.63 -18.79
N VAL A 494 -10.89 20.22 -17.53
CA VAL A 494 -11.47 21.08 -16.48
C VAL A 494 -10.80 22.46 -16.46
N HIS A 495 -9.48 22.50 -16.67
CA HIS A 495 -8.70 23.73 -16.65
C HIS A 495 -8.57 24.38 -18.04
N LEU A 496 -8.47 23.58 -19.11
CA LEU A 496 -8.15 24.07 -20.46
C LEU A 496 -9.36 24.31 -21.37
N HIS A 497 -10.58 23.90 -20.99
CA HIS A 497 -11.74 23.91 -21.89
C HIS A 497 -12.03 25.26 -22.56
N HIS A 498 -11.71 26.38 -21.90
CA HIS A 498 -11.95 27.73 -22.41
C HIS A 498 -10.91 28.22 -23.44
N LYS A 499 -9.77 27.52 -23.60
CA LYS A 499 -8.67 27.91 -24.51
C LYS A 499 -8.36 26.89 -25.61
N VAL A 500 -8.97 25.70 -25.56
CA VAL A 500 -8.79 24.67 -26.58
C VAL A 500 -9.54 25.05 -27.85
N ALA A 501 -8.94 24.79 -29.02
CA ALA A 501 -9.57 25.00 -30.32
C ALA A 501 -10.99 24.36 -30.38
N PRO A 502 -12.03 25.08 -30.84
CA PRO A 502 -13.42 24.59 -30.82
C PRO A 502 -13.64 23.26 -31.55
N SER A 503 -12.99 23.08 -32.70
CA SER A 503 -12.99 21.85 -33.51
C SER A 503 -12.45 20.64 -32.73
N CYS A 504 -11.35 20.84 -31.99
CA CYS A 504 -10.77 19.82 -31.14
C CYS A 504 -11.67 19.53 -29.93
N MET A 505 -12.30 20.54 -29.33
CA MET A 505 -13.23 20.36 -28.22
C MET A 505 -14.45 19.52 -28.62
N GLU A 506 -15.02 19.73 -29.80
CA GLU A 506 -16.12 18.89 -30.31
C GLU A 506 -15.69 17.44 -30.49
N SER A 507 -14.50 17.20 -31.05
CA SER A 507 -13.92 15.86 -31.19
C SER A 507 -13.69 15.19 -29.82
N LEU A 508 -13.17 15.95 -28.86
CA LEU A 508 -12.91 15.49 -27.49
C LEU A 508 -14.20 15.21 -26.73
N MET A 509 -15.22 16.07 -26.82
CA MET A 509 -16.54 15.84 -26.20
C MET A 509 -17.19 14.58 -26.74
N LYS A 510 -17.12 14.35 -28.06
CA LYS A 510 -17.62 13.12 -28.68
C LYS A 510 -16.85 11.87 -28.25
N THR A 511 -15.55 12.00 -28.00
CA THR A 511 -14.67 10.88 -27.60
C THR A 511 -14.73 10.59 -26.09
N LEU A 512 -14.92 11.61 -25.26
CA LEU A 512 -14.92 11.57 -23.80
C LEU A 512 -16.31 11.51 -23.18
N GLU A 513 -17.37 11.51 -23.99
CA GLU A 513 -18.73 11.34 -23.49
C GLU A 513 -18.78 10.07 -22.62
N PRO A 514 -19.15 10.20 -21.32
CA PRO A 514 -19.31 9.03 -20.48
C PRO A 514 -20.35 8.15 -21.17
N PRO A 515 -20.09 6.84 -21.33
CA PRO A 515 -21.12 5.97 -21.87
C PRO A 515 -22.34 6.16 -20.98
N LYS A 516 -23.43 6.70 -21.55
CA LYS A 516 -24.73 6.74 -20.88
C LYS A 516 -24.92 5.36 -20.27
N GLN A 517 -25.46 5.32 -19.05
CA GLN A 517 -25.79 4.08 -18.36
C GLN A 517 -26.69 3.24 -19.29
N VAL A 518 -26.06 2.36 -20.06
CA VAL A 518 -26.65 1.61 -21.16
C VAL A 518 -25.88 0.30 -21.20
N SER A 519 -26.51 -0.69 -20.59
CA SER A 519 -26.52 -2.04 -21.13
C SER A 519 -26.46 -2.00 -22.66
N ALA A 520 -25.39 -2.57 -23.23
CA ALA A 520 -25.28 -3.08 -24.60
C ALA A 520 -24.56 -2.27 -25.71
N ASP A 521 -24.05 -1.04 -25.54
CA ASP A 521 -23.46 -0.32 -26.70
C ASP A 521 -21.94 -0.05 -26.67
N ARG A 522 -21.19 -0.76 -25.81
CA ARG A 522 -19.71 -0.85 -25.91
C ARG A 522 -19.30 -2.10 -26.68
N MET A 523 -19.64 -2.17 -27.95
CA MET A 523 -19.07 -3.22 -28.78
C MET A 523 -18.78 -2.68 -30.18
N GLY A 524 -17.50 -2.67 -30.56
CA GLY A 524 -17.07 -2.25 -31.90
C GLY A 524 -17.59 -3.19 -32.99
N LYS A 525 -16.82 -4.22 -33.34
CA LYS A 525 -17.27 -5.25 -34.31
C LYS A 525 -18.29 -6.24 -33.72
N VAL A 526 -18.46 -6.24 -32.40
CA VAL A 526 -19.48 -7.02 -31.69
C VAL A 526 -20.70 -6.11 -31.52
N LYS A 527 -21.93 -6.62 -31.44
CA LYS A 527 -23.16 -5.84 -31.19
C LYS A 527 -23.82 -6.31 -29.90
N THR A 528 -23.85 -7.62 -29.68
CA THR A 528 -24.36 -8.24 -28.46
C THR A 528 -23.39 -9.31 -28.01
N PHE A 529 -23.12 -9.39 -26.70
CA PHE A 529 -22.32 -10.43 -26.11
C PHE A 529 -22.85 -10.74 -24.71
N ASP A 530 -23.74 -11.72 -24.63
CA ASP A 530 -24.50 -12.00 -23.43
C ASP A 530 -24.63 -13.50 -23.17
N ILE A 531 -24.85 -13.84 -21.90
CA ILE A 531 -24.98 -15.20 -21.40
C ILE A 531 -26.46 -15.45 -21.05
N PHE A 532 -27.01 -16.55 -21.54
CA PHE A 532 -28.38 -16.98 -21.26
C PHE A 532 -28.35 -18.34 -20.59
N PHE A 533 -29.04 -18.47 -19.44
CA PHE A 533 -29.22 -19.77 -18.80
C PHE A 533 -30.47 -20.44 -19.37
N ASP A 534 -30.47 -21.77 -19.39
CA ASP A 534 -31.65 -22.51 -19.84
C ASP A 534 -32.85 -22.21 -18.92
N HIS A 535 -34.00 -21.91 -19.50
CA HIS A 535 -35.24 -21.54 -18.79
C HIS A 535 -35.11 -20.32 -17.87
N ASP A 536 -34.08 -19.48 -18.06
CA ASP A 536 -33.75 -18.35 -17.18
C ASP A 536 -33.64 -18.76 -15.69
N LYS A 537 -33.24 -20.01 -15.41
CA LYS A 537 -33.00 -20.50 -14.05
C LYS A 537 -31.78 -19.78 -13.45
N THR A 538 -32.01 -19.06 -12.34
CA THR A 538 -30.98 -18.29 -11.61
C THR A 538 -30.57 -18.92 -10.29
N GLU A 539 -31.27 -19.95 -9.82
CA GLU A 539 -31.04 -20.64 -8.54
C GLU A 539 -30.73 -22.11 -8.77
N TYR A 540 -29.66 -22.63 -8.18
CA TYR A 540 -29.16 -23.99 -8.36
C TYR A 540 -28.86 -24.65 -7.02
N SER A 541 -28.74 -25.98 -6.99
CA SER A 541 -28.25 -26.72 -5.83
C SER A 541 -26.91 -27.39 -6.11
N SER A 542 -26.18 -27.76 -5.05
CA SER A 542 -24.93 -28.51 -5.18
C SER A 542 -25.14 -29.83 -5.92
N GLY A 543 -24.29 -30.10 -6.91
CA GLY A 543 -24.44 -31.23 -7.82
C GLY A 543 -25.30 -30.95 -9.06
N ASP A 544 -26.00 -29.82 -9.14
CA ASP A 544 -26.76 -29.46 -10.34
C ASP A 544 -25.82 -29.19 -11.53
N SER A 545 -26.37 -29.35 -12.74
CA SER A 545 -25.72 -28.86 -13.95
C SER A 545 -26.22 -27.46 -14.31
N VAL A 546 -25.30 -26.49 -14.45
CA VAL A 546 -25.58 -25.17 -15.00
C VAL A 546 -25.39 -25.24 -16.52
N SER A 547 -26.48 -25.11 -17.27
CA SER A 547 -26.47 -25.11 -18.73
C SER A 547 -27.07 -23.83 -19.30
N GLY A 548 -26.60 -23.46 -20.48
CA GLY A 548 -26.99 -22.25 -21.15
C GLY A 548 -26.31 -22.04 -22.49
N SER A 549 -26.44 -20.84 -23.03
CA SER A 549 -25.80 -20.42 -24.27
C SER A 549 -25.25 -19.01 -24.19
N VAL A 550 -24.10 -18.80 -24.81
CA VAL A 550 -23.51 -17.48 -25.03
C VAL A 550 -23.89 -17.02 -26.43
N LYS A 551 -24.54 -15.85 -26.54
CA LYS A 551 -24.96 -15.28 -27.82
C LYS A 551 -24.04 -14.12 -28.18
N VAL A 552 -23.42 -14.22 -29.34
CA VAL A 552 -22.54 -13.19 -29.92
C VAL A 552 -23.16 -12.71 -31.22
N GLU A 553 -23.44 -11.43 -31.35
CA GLU A 553 -23.83 -10.83 -32.64
C GLU A 553 -22.68 -9.94 -33.12
N LEU A 554 -22.24 -10.11 -34.36
CA LEU A 554 -21.13 -9.36 -34.94
C LEU A 554 -21.60 -8.44 -36.07
N SER A 555 -21.15 -7.19 -36.04
CA SER A 555 -21.31 -6.21 -37.13
C SER A 555 -20.29 -6.40 -38.26
N GLY A 556 -19.18 -7.10 -38.03
CA GLY A 556 -18.17 -7.45 -39.05
C GLY A 556 -17.28 -8.62 -38.62
N PRO A 557 -16.41 -9.15 -39.50
CA PRO A 557 -15.55 -10.28 -39.17
C PRO A 557 -14.55 -9.93 -38.05
N LEU A 558 -14.53 -10.76 -37.00
CA LEU A 558 -13.69 -10.60 -35.82
C LEU A 558 -12.68 -11.75 -35.74
N LEU A 559 -11.39 -11.42 -35.73
CA LEU A 559 -10.33 -12.39 -35.48
C LEU A 559 -10.25 -12.68 -33.98
N CYS A 560 -10.48 -13.92 -33.57
CA CYS A 560 -10.40 -14.36 -32.18
C CYS A 560 -9.41 -15.53 -32.03
N LYS A 561 -8.64 -15.55 -30.94
CA LYS A 561 -7.76 -16.65 -30.57
C LYS A 561 -8.52 -17.80 -29.96
N ALA A 562 -9.49 -17.49 -29.10
CA ALA A 562 -10.39 -18.46 -28.49
C ALA A 562 -11.62 -17.74 -27.94
N ILE A 563 -12.74 -18.44 -27.85
CA ILE A 563 -13.89 -18.03 -27.04
C ILE A 563 -13.94 -19.00 -25.86
N LYS A 564 -13.71 -18.46 -24.67
CA LYS A 564 -13.65 -19.23 -23.43
C LYS A 564 -14.85 -18.90 -22.57
N ILE A 565 -15.46 -19.93 -22.01
CA ILE A 565 -16.52 -19.79 -21.01
C ILE A 565 -15.98 -20.37 -19.73
N ASN A 566 -15.95 -19.57 -18.67
CA ASN A 566 -15.48 -19.95 -17.35
C ASN A 566 -16.64 -19.92 -16.36
N CYS A 567 -16.88 -21.01 -15.64
CA CYS A 567 -17.78 -21.07 -14.52
C CYS A 567 -16.95 -21.16 -13.24
N CYS A 568 -17.13 -20.21 -12.33
CA CYS A 568 -16.38 -20.19 -11.08
C CYS A 568 -17.27 -19.85 -9.87
N GLY A 569 -16.86 -20.40 -8.73
CA GLY A 569 -17.46 -20.14 -7.43
C GLY A 569 -16.35 -19.86 -6.42
N PHE A 570 -16.46 -18.75 -5.69
CA PHE A 570 -15.46 -18.36 -4.69
C PHE A 570 -16.09 -17.53 -3.57
N CYS A 571 -15.42 -17.50 -2.43
CA CYS A 571 -15.73 -16.66 -1.29
C CYS A 571 -14.64 -15.60 -1.13
N GLY A 572 -15.04 -14.34 -1.00
CA GLY A 572 -14.14 -13.23 -0.71
C GLY A 572 -14.49 -12.58 0.63
N VAL A 573 -13.50 -12.28 1.46
CA VAL A 573 -13.67 -11.56 2.74
C VAL A 573 -12.73 -10.36 2.83
N THR A 574 -13.17 -9.31 3.51
CA THR A 574 -12.44 -8.05 3.66
C THR A 574 -12.60 -7.47 5.06
N ASN A 575 -11.59 -6.71 5.52
CA ASN A 575 -11.65 -6.02 6.82
C ASN A 575 -12.33 -4.65 6.73
N LYS A 576 -12.65 -4.18 5.52
CA LYS A 576 -13.33 -2.90 5.29
C LYS A 576 -14.79 -3.14 4.94
N VAL A 577 -15.67 -2.31 5.47
CA VAL A 577 -17.13 -2.42 5.23
C VAL A 577 -17.41 -2.21 3.74
N ASN A 578 -18.09 -3.17 3.10
CA ASN A 578 -18.55 -3.13 1.72
C ASN A 578 -17.45 -2.86 0.66
N ASP A 579 -16.20 -3.20 0.95
CA ASP A 579 -15.10 -3.09 0.00
C ASP A 579 -15.16 -4.25 -1.03
N THR A 580 -14.91 -3.96 -2.30
CA THR A 580 -14.85 -4.95 -3.38
C THR A 580 -13.47 -5.59 -3.52
N SER A 581 -12.45 -5.05 -2.84
CA SER A 581 -11.13 -5.65 -2.76
C SER A 581 -11.05 -6.65 -1.61
N TRP A 582 -10.93 -7.93 -1.97
CA TRP A 582 -10.87 -9.04 -1.02
C TRP A 582 -9.48 -9.12 -0.39
N ASN A 583 -9.42 -9.28 0.93
CA ASN A 583 -8.16 -9.49 1.67
C ASN A 583 -7.75 -10.96 1.65
N VAL A 584 -8.73 -11.86 1.70
CA VAL A 584 -8.56 -13.31 1.63
C VAL A 584 -9.66 -13.86 0.74
N GLU A 585 -9.28 -14.80 -0.13
CA GLU A 585 -10.20 -15.48 -1.04
C GLU A 585 -10.07 -17.00 -0.88
N GLU A 586 -11.21 -17.69 -0.97
CA GLU A 586 -11.31 -19.15 -1.00
C GLU A 586 -12.05 -19.54 -2.27
N GLN A 587 -11.39 -20.31 -3.16
CA GLN A 587 -11.97 -20.73 -4.42
C GLN A 587 -12.55 -22.14 -4.32
N TYR A 588 -13.86 -22.30 -4.60
CA TYR A 588 -14.54 -23.59 -4.54
C TYR A 588 -14.37 -24.39 -5.84
N PHE A 589 -14.49 -23.72 -6.99
CA PHE A 589 -14.21 -24.32 -8.29
C PHE A 589 -13.92 -23.26 -9.36
N ASN A 590 -13.26 -23.70 -10.42
CA ASN A 590 -12.91 -22.91 -11.60
C ASN A 590 -12.86 -23.82 -12.82
N SER A 591 -13.93 -23.83 -13.61
CA SER A 591 -14.06 -24.72 -14.77
C SER A 591 -14.19 -23.89 -16.02
N THR A 592 -13.22 -24.00 -16.93
CA THR A 592 -13.22 -23.29 -18.21
C THR A 592 -13.36 -24.27 -19.37
N ILE A 593 -14.22 -23.93 -20.34
CA ILE A 593 -14.33 -24.62 -21.63
C ILE A 593 -14.00 -23.64 -22.77
N SER A 594 -13.31 -24.12 -23.80
CA SER A 594 -13.16 -23.40 -25.07
C SER A 594 -14.29 -23.81 -25.99
N VAL A 595 -15.11 -22.86 -26.44
CA VAL A 595 -16.23 -23.11 -27.37
C VAL A 595 -15.90 -22.77 -28.82
N ALA A 596 -14.81 -22.03 -29.03
CA ALA A 596 -14.24 -21.78 -30.35
C ALA A 596 -12.73 -21.56 -30.20
N ASP A 597 -11.94 -22.17 -31.07
CA ASP A 597 -10.49 -22.00 -31.11
C ASP A 597 -10.09 -20.95 -32.16
N LYS A 598 -8.79 -20.78 -32.37
CA LYS A 598 -8.20 -19.71 -33.21
C LYS A 598 -8.85 -19.65 -34.59
N GLY A 599 -9.48 -18.53 -34.90
CA GLY A 599 -10.21 -18.36 -36.16
C GLY A 599 -10.79 -16.96 -36.35
N THR A 600 -11.43 -16.74 -37.50
CA THR A 600 -12.18 -15.51 -37.77
C THR A 600 -13.67 -15.81 -37.61
N LEU A 601 -14.31 -15.19 -36.62
CA LEU A 601 -15.74 -15.25 -36.43
C LEU A 601 -16.43 -14.38 -37.49
N LYS A 602 -17.31 -14.99 -38.29
CA LYS A 602 -17.99 -14.32 -39.41
C LYS A 602 -18.99 -13.28 -38.88
N GLN A 603 -19.34 -12.29 -39.71
CA GLN A 603 -20.45 -11.37 -39.39
C GLN A 603 -21.76 -12.15 -39.19
N GLY A 604 -22.60 -11.73 -38.25
CA GLY A 604 -23.88 -12.38 -37.95
C GLY A 604 -24.00 -12.89 -36.51
N LYS A 605 -25.03 -13.72 -36.25
CA LYS A 605 -25.35 -14.26 -34.93
C LYS A 605 -24.69 -15.62 -34.72
N HIS A 606 -24.00 -15.78 -33.59
CA HIS A 606 -23.36 -17.01 -33.14
C HIS A 606 -23.90 -17.38 -31.78
N VAL A 607 -24.12 -18.68 -31.56
CA VAL A 607 -24.64 -19.22 -30.31
C VAL A 607 -23.74 -20.37 -29.87
N PHE A 608 -23.16 -20.24 -28.69
CA PHE A 608 -22.25 -21.24 -28.12
C PHE A 608 -22.88 -21.87 -26.87
N PRO A 609 -23.34 -23.13 -26.93
CA PRO A 609 -23.90 -23.81 -25.77
C PRO A 609 -22.79 -24.17 -24.77
N PHE A 610 -23.12 -24.15 -23.47
CA PHE A 610 -22.24 -24.60 -22.41
C PHE A 610 -23.01 -25.42 -21.37
N LYS A 611 -22.31 -26.31 -20.69
CA LYS A 611 -22.82 -27.06 -19.55
C LYS A 611 -21.69 -27.33 -18.56
N PHE A 612 -21.89 -26.95 -17.30
CA PHE A 612 -20.97 -27.20 -16.19
C PHE A 612 -21.67 -28.00 -15.12
N LEU A 613 -20.96 -28.92 -14.47
CA LEU A 613 -21.45 -29.65 -13.30
C LEU A 613 -20.91 -28.98 -12.04
N LEU A 614 -21.80 -28.56 -11.14
CA LEU A 614 -21.43 -27.95 -9.87
C LEU A 614 -20.93 -29.03 -8.90
N PRO A 615 -19.79 -28.82 -8.21
CA PRO A 615 -19.34 -29.73 -7.16
C PRO A 615 -20.35 -29.87 -6.02
N ALA A 616 -20.42 -31.07 -5.43
CA ALA A 616 -21.28 -31.33 -4.27
C ALA A 616 -20.87 -30.55 -3.00
N SER A 617 -19.62 -30.10 -2.93
CA SER A 617 -19.04 -29.38 -1.79
C SER A 617 -19.28 -27.87 -1.81
N CYS A 618 -19.98 -27.34 -2.81
CA CYS A 618 -20.21 -25.90 -2.91
C CYS A 618 -21.11 -25.40 -1.78
N PRO A 619 -20.73 -24.32 -1.07
CA PRO A 619 -21.60 -23.72 -0.07
C PRO A 619 -22.79 -23.00 -0.68
N THR A 620 -23.71 -22.56 0.19
CA THR A 620 -24.83 -21.69 -0.22
C THR A 620 -24.33 -20.26 -0.43
N SER A 621 -24.90 -19.57 -1.43
CA SER A 621 -24.62 -18.16 -1.68
C SER A 621 -24.95 -17.29 -0.46
N PHE A 622 -24.07 -16.33 -0.17
CA PHE A 622 -24.18 -15.47 0.99
C PHE A 622 -23.68 -14.06 0.67
N GLU A 623 -24.37 -13.04 1.17
CA GLU A 623 -23.96 -11.64 1.06
C GLU A 623 -23.97 -10.97 2.43
N GLY A 624 -22.79 -10.53 2.88
CA GLY A 624 -22.59 -9.82 4.13
C GLY A 624 -21.77 -8.54 3.93
N LYS A 625 -21.64 -7.75 5.01
CA LYS A 625 -20.91 -6.46 4.99
C LYS A 625 -19.41 -6.59 4.75
N TYR A 626 -18.84 -7.73 5.12
CA TYR A 626 -17.39 -7.97 5.11
C TYR A 626 -17.01 -9.17 4.26
N GLY A 627 -17.95 -9.79 3.55
CA GLY A 627 -17.65 -10.94 2.70
C GLY A 627 -18.85 -11.49 1.95
N ARG A 628 -18.58 -12.19 0.86
CA ARG A 628 -19.59 -12.72 -0.06
C ARG A 628 -19.17 -14.06 -0.65
N ILE A 629 -20.14 -14.94 -0.86
CA ILE A 629 -19.99 -16.20 -1.61
C ILE A 629 -20.66 -16.00 -2.97
N ILE A 630 -19.86 -15.96 -4.04
CA ILE A 630 -20.26 -15.54 -5.38
C ILE A 630 -20.08 -16.71 -6.35
N TYR A 631 -21.11 -16.97 -7.16
CA TYR A 631 -21.05 -17.89 -8.30
C TYR A 631 -21.40 -17.15 -9.60
N ARG A 632 -20.60 -17.36 -10.64
CA ARG A 632 -20.80 -16.71 -11.93
C ARG A 632 -20.29 -17.53 -13.10
N VAL A 633 -20.91 -17.31 -14.25
CA VAL A 633 -20.38 -17.71 -15.55
C VAL A 633 -19.82 -16.46 -16.24
N ARG A 634 -18.60 -16.54 -16.73
CA ARG A 634 -17.89 -15.50 -17.46
C ARG A 634 -17.51 -16.00 -18.84
N ALA A 635 -18.00 -15.33 -19.88
CA ALA A 635 -17.57 -15.57 -21.26
C ALA A 635 -16.51 -14.53 -21.64
N VAL A 636 -15.46 -14.96 -22.33
CA VAL A 636 -14.35 -14.13 -22.81
C VAL A 636 -14.05 -14.47 -24.26
N ILE A 637 -13.95 -13.45 -25.11
CA ILE A 637 -13.43 -13.56 -26.47
C ILE A 637 -12.00 -13.04 -26.44
N ASP A 638 -11.03 -13.97 -26.50
CA ASP A 638 -9.61 -13.65 -26.54
C ASP A 638 -9.28 -13.09 -27.93
N THR A 639 -8.81 -11.86 -27.99
CA THR A 639 -8.42 -11.19 -29.24
C THR A 639 -6.89 -11.24 -29.46
N PRO A 640 -6.39 -11.01 -30.68
CA PRO A 640 -4.96 -10.81 -30.94
C PRO A 640 -4.34 -9.73 -30.03
N ARG A 641 -3.02 -9.81 -29.78
CA ARG A 641 -2.33 -8.83 -28.92
C ARG A 641 -2.64 -7.41 -29.42
N PHE A 642 -2.82 -6.46 -28.50
CA PHE A 642 -3.15 -5.04 -28.74
C PHE A 642 -4.62 -4.72 -29.09
N VAL A 643 -5.55 -5.67 -28.91
CA VAL A 643 -7.01 -5.44 -28.95
C VAL A 643 -7.62 -5.77 -27.59
N THR A 644 -8.65 -5.03 -27.16
CA THR A 644 -9.36 -5.29 -25.91
C THR A 644 -10.18 -6.59 -26.02
N ASP A 645 -9.98 -7.49 -25.06
CA ASP A 645 -10.78 -8.71 -24.97
C ASP A 645 -12.22 -8.36 -24.58
N TYR A 646 -13.19 -9.03 -25.20
CA TYR A 646 -14.59 -8.88 -24.84
C TYR A 646 -14.90 -9.83 -23.70
N SER A 647 -15.56 -9.34 -22.64
CA SER A 647 -16.00 -10.18 -21.54
C SER A 647 -17.46 -9.88 -21.17
N ALA A 648 -18.23 -10.94 -20.93
CA ALA A 648 -19.56 -10.87 -20.36
C ALA A 648 -19.59 -11.77 -19.12
N GLU A 649 -20.30 -11.35 -18.08
CA GLU A 649 -20.48 -12.18 -16.88
C GLU A 649 -21.96 -12.20 -16.48
N LYS A 650 -22.38 -13.34 -15.94
CA LYS A 650 -23.72 -13.52 -15.41
C LYS A 650 -23.67 -14.31 -14.11
N PRO A 651 -24.12 -13.71 -12.99
CA PRO A 651 -24.15 -14.40 -11.70
C PRO A 651 -25.32 -15.39 -11.64
N PHE A 652 -25.19 -16.39 -10.78
CA PHE A 652 -26.27 -17.29 -10.36
C PHE A 652 -26.11 -17.61 -8.87
N TYR A 653 -27.16 -18.12 -8.24
CA TYR A 653 -27.20 -18.37 -6.80
C TYR A 653 -27.25 -19.87 -6.52
N LEU A 654 -26.50 -20.32 -5.52
CA LEU A 654 -26.63 -21.67 -4.97
C LEU A 654 -27.43 -21.62 -3.67
N LEU A 655 -28.42 -22.50 -3.55
CA LEU A 655 -29.14 -22.76 -2.31
C LEU A 655 -29.07 -24.25 -1.98
N ASN A 656 -28.34 -24.56 -0.91
CA ASN A 656 -28.30 -25.89 -0.30
C ASN A 656 -29.01 -25.82 1.03
N LEU A 657 -30.27 -26.25 1.04
CA LEU A 657 -31.09 -26.23 2.25
C LEU A 657 -30.48 -27.14 3.32
N LEU A 658 -30.20 -26.55 4.49
CA LEU A 658 -29.80 -27.32 5.66
C LEU A 658 -30.98 -28.13 6.18
N ASN A 659 -30.86 -29.46 6.15
CA ASN A 659 -31.84 -30.34 6.79
C ASN A 659 -31.57 -30.43 8.29
N LEU A 660 -32.34 -29.68 9.08
CA LEU A 660 -32.21 -29.66 10.54
C LEU A 660 -32.28 -31.06 11.17
N ASN A 661 -33.01 -32.01 10.57
CA ASN A 661 -33.10 -33.38 11.08
C ASN A 661 -31.78 -34.15 11.06
N GLN A 662 -30.79 -33.68 10.29
CA GLN A 662 -29.45 -34.28 10.22
C GLN A 662 -28.50 -33.72 11.29
N VAL A 663 -28.89 -32.63 11.97
CA VAL A 663 -28.08 -32.04 13.03
C VAL A 663 -28.31 -32.83 14.33
N PRO A 664 -27.25 -33.38 14.96
CA PRO A 664 -27.40 -34.12 16.20
C PRO A 664 -27.89 -33.19 17.32
N ASP A 665 -28.75 -33.71 18.19
CA ASP A 665 -29.27 -33.00 19.38
C ASP A 665 -30.10 -31.73 19.08
N ILE A 666 -30.59 -31.56 17.85
CA ILE A 666 -31.34 -30.35 17.42
C ILE A 666 -32.69 -30.15 18.15
N TRP A 667 -33.32 -31.27 18.52
CA TRP A 667 -34.60 -31.31 19.26
C TRP A 667 -34.40 -31.16 20.77
N GLY A 668 -33.16 -31.16 21.24
CA GLY A 668 -32.84 -31.00 22.65
C GLY A 668 -33.14 -29.60 23.16
N VAL A 669 -33.41 -29.49 24.46
CA VAL A 669 -33.53 -28.21 25.16
C VAL A 669 -32.14 -27.57 25.20
N SER A 670 -32.04 -26.29 24.83
CA SER A 670 -30.83 -25.51 25.07
C SER A 670 -30.94 -24.87 26.44
N SER A 671 -29.96 -25.06 27.34
CA SER A 671 -29.98 -24.46 28.67
C SER A 671 -28.61 -23.95 29.08
N SER A 672 -28.57 -22.75 29.68
CA SER A 672 -27.35 -22.18 30.26
C SER A 672 -27.66 -21.50 31.59
N ALA A 673 -26.68 -21.48 32.49
CA ALA A 673 -26.80 -20.89 33.82
C ALA A 673 -25.56 -20.07 34.14
N VAL A 674 -25.75 -18.83 34.59
CA VAL A 674 -24.67 -17.96 35.07
C VAL A 674 -24.99 -17.48 36.48
N THR A 675 -24.01 -17.62 37.36
CA THR A 675 -24.04 -17.12 38.73
C THR A 675 -23.08 -15.96 38.85
N LYS A 676 -23.53 -14.85 39.43
CA LYS A 676 -22.68 -13.71 39.77
C LYS A 676 -22.75 -13.42 41.26
N GLU A 677 -21.59 -13.34 41.87
CA GLU A 677 -21.44 -13.06 43.29
C GLU A 677 -21.17 -11.56 43.51
N PHE A 678 -21.77 -11.02 44.55
CA PHE A 678 -21.59 -9.64 45.01
C PHE A 678 -21.03 -9.68 46.42
N SER A 679 -19.79 -9.19 46.58
CA SER A 679 -19.17 -8.98 47.89
C SER A 679 -19.22 -7.51 48.27
N TYR A 680 -19.68 -7.23 49.50
CA TYR A 680 -19.68 -5.89 50.09
C TYR A 680 -18.83 -5.92 51.35
N MET A 681 -18.06 -4.85 51.58
CA MET A 681 -16.92 -4.83 52.51
C MET A 681 -17.26 -5.12 53.99
N LEU A 682 -18.55 -5.19 54.39
CA LEU A 682 -19.00 -5.41 55.77
C LEU A 682 -20.37 -6.12 55.96
N MET A 683 -20.96 -6.78 54.94
CA MET A 683 -22.21 -7.58 55.08
C MET A 683 -22.25 -8.79 54.13
N LYS A 684 -23.19 -9.72 54.41
CA LYS A 684 -23.41 -11.01 53.69
C LYS A 684 -23.25 -10.86 52.17
N SER A 685 -22.46 -11.75 51.57
CA SER A 685 -22.37 -11.91 50.12
C SER A 685 -23.75 -12.23 49.54
N GLY A 686 -24.11 -11.55 48.46
CA GLY A 686 -25.35 -11.80 47.73
C GLY A 686 -25.03 -12.45 46.38
N THR A 687 -25.83 -13.43 45.96
CA THR A 687 -25.65 -14.09 44.66
C THR A 687 -26.86 -13.84 43.78
N VAL A 688 -26.62 -13.63 42.49
CA VAL A 688 -27.69 -13.63 41.49
C VAL A 688 -27.42 -14.78 40.54
N VAL A 689 -28.40 -15.67 40.39
CA VAL A 689 -28.33 -16.83 39.50
C VAL A 689 -29.38 -16.64 38.41
N LEU A 690 -28.94 -16.60 37.16
CA LEU A 690 -29.82 -16.57 35.99
C LEU A 690 -29.64 -17.89 35.23
N LYS A 691 -30.71 -18.67 35.12
CA LYS A 691 -30.79 -19.88 34.29
C LYS A 691 -31.73 -19.60 33.14
N ALA A 692 -31.32 -19.78 31.90
CA ALA A 692 -32.16 -19.59 30.73
C ALA A 692 -32.20 -20.86 29.90
N GLN A 693 -33.36 -21.18 29.33
CA GLN A 693 -33.56 -22.32 28.47
C GLN A 693 -34.52 -22.02 27.33
N THR A 694 -34.34 -22.71 26.21
CA THR A 694 -35.25 -22.71 25.05
C THR A 694 -35.83 -24.10 24.85
N ASP A 695 -37.01 -24.19 24.26
CA ASP A 695 -37.70 -25.46 24.00
C ASP A 695 -36.93 -26.39 23.06
N MET A 696 -36.23 -25.83 22.07
CA MET A 696 -35.40 -26.56 21.10
C MET A 696 -34.09 -25.83 20.80
N LYS A 697 -33.17 -26.47 20.08
CA LYS A 697 -31.93 -25.85 19.56
C LYS A 697 -32.04 -25.37 18.12
N GLY A 698 -32.90 -25.98 17.31
CA GLY A 698 -33.09 -25.62 15.90
C GLY A 698 -34.47 -25.07 15.58
N TYR A 699 -34.53 -24.01 14.77
CA TYR A 699 -35.78 -23.37 14.37
C TYR A 699 -35.81 -23.06 12.88
N THR A 700 -37.00 -23.09 12.29
CA THR A 700 -37.26 -22.63 10.92
C THR A 700 -37.90 -21.25 10.93
N PRO A 701 -37.70 -20.44 9.88
CA PRO A 701 -38.39 -19.14 9.75
C PRO A 701 -39.91 -19.29 9.92
N GLY A 702 -40.50 -18.45 10.77
CA GLY A 702 -41.92 -18.47 11.14
C GLY A 702 -42.24 -19.26 12.42
N GLN A 703 -41.32 -20.08 12.94
CA GLN A 703 -41.52 -20.75 14.23
C GLN A 703 -41.32 -19.79 15.42
N ILE A 704 -41.84 -20.19 16.58
CA ILE A 704 -41.78 -19.44 17.83
C ILE A 704 -40.79 -20.11 18.77
N ILE A 705 -39.75 -19.37 19.16
CA ILE A 705 -38.81 -19.78 20.21
C ILE A 705 -39.46 -19.51 21.56
N GLN A 706 -39.61 -20.54 22.39
CA GLN A 706 -40.12 -20.41 23.76
C GLN A 706 -38.95 -20.22 24.74
N VAL A 707 -38.71 -18.98 25.16
CA VAL A 707 -37.65 -18.65 26.12
C VAL A 707 -38.20 -18.75 27.53
N LYS A 708 -37.59 -19.59 28.37
CA LYS A 708 -37.86 -19.67 29.81
C LYS A 708 -36.61 -19.27 30.57
N ALA A 709 -36.69 -18.22 31.38
CA ALA A 709 -35.60 -17.78 32.23
C ALA A 709 -36.02 -17.81 33.71
N HIS A 710 -35.15 -18.30 34.55
CA HIS A 710 -35.32 -18.38 35.99
C HIS A 710 -34.23 -17.57 36.67
N ILE A 711 -34.62 -16.52 37.39
CA ILE A 711 -33.71 -15.65 38.12
C ILE A 711 -33.95 -15.79 39.61
N SER A 712 -32.87 -16.10 40.33
CA SER A 712 -32.81 -16.05 41.79
C SER A 712 -31.95 -14.85 42.20
N ASN A 713 -32.56 -13.80 42.75
CA ASN A 713 -31.85 -12.59 43.19
C ASN A 713 -31.68 -12.59 44.72
N GLN A 714 -30.57 -13.13 45.20
CA GLN A 714 -30.18 -13.08 46.62
C GLN A 714 -29.26 -11.88 46.93
N SER A 715 -29.24 -10.86 46.05
CA SER A 715 -28.48 -9.63 46.27
C SER A 715 -29.32 -8.54 46.94
N GLY A 716 -28.65 -7.49 47.42
CA GLY A 716 -29.31 -6.30 47.98
C GLY A 716 -29.85 -5.31 46.93
N LYS A 717 -29.73 -5.59 45.63
CA LYS A 717 -30.11 -4.68 44.53
C LYS A 717 -31.07 -5.34 43.54
N SER A 718 -31.87 -4.53 42.86
CA SER A 718 -32.81 -4.99 41.83
C SER A 718 -32.11 -5.25 40.50
N THR A 719 -32.51 -6.27 39.73
CA THR A 719 -31.78 -6.76 38.53
C THR A 719 -31.83 -5.85 37.29
N GLY A 720 -32.71 -4.84 37.29
CA GLY A 720 -33.09 -4.09 36.09
C GLY A 720 -34.04 -4.88 35.17
N HIS A 721 -34.47 -4.26 34.07
CA HIS A 721 -35.35 -4.91 33.08
C HIS A 721 -34.61 -6.07 32.40
N MET A 722 -35.21 -7.25 32.46
CA MET A 722 -34.70 -8.40 31.73
C MET A 722 -34.95 -8.21 30.24
N ALA A 723 -34.13 -8.82 29.39
CA ALA A 723 -34.43 -8.91 27.96
C ALA A 723 -33.88 -10.20 27.37
N ALA A 724 -34.58 -10.72 26.37
CA ALA A 724 -34.16 -11.86 25.56
C ALA A 724 -34.10 -11.39 24.11
N SER A 725 -32.99 -11.67 23.44
CA SER A 725 -32.75 -11.19 22.09
C SER A 725 -32.29 -12.33 21.19
N LEU A 726 -32.87 -12.46 20.00
CA LEU A 726 -32.31 -13.29 18.94
C LEU A 726 -31.20 -12.49 18.26
N VAL A 727 -29.98 -13.02 18.29
CA VAL A 727 -28.77 -12.35 17.80
C VAL A 727 -28.17 -13.18 16.68
N GLN A 728 -27.87 -12.54 15.56
CA GLN A 728 -27.07 -13.09 14.47
C GLN A 728 -25.60 -12.70 14.69
N ASN A 729 -24.69 -13.66 14.54
CA ASN A 729 -23.25 -13.45 14.53
C ASN A 729 -22.70 -13.99 13.21
N VAL A 730 -22.12 -13.11 12.41
CA VAL A 730 -21.40 -13.49 11.19
C VAL A 730 -19.91 -13.29 11.44
N SER A 731 -19.14 -14.38 11.48
CA SER A 731 -17.69 -14.34 11.61
C SER A 731 -17.01 -14.45 10.25
N TYR A 732 -16.06 -13.56 9.99
CA TYR A 732 -15.25 -13.50 8.77
C TYR A 732 -13.79 -13.84 9.11
N GLY A 733 -13.27 -14.92 8.52
CA GLY A 733 -11.93 -15.44 8.72
C GLY A 733 -10.87 -14.63 7.97
N THR A 734 -10.15 -13.77 8.67
CA THR A 734 -8.93 -13.12 8.17
C THR A 734 -7.81 -13.24 9.20
N LYS A 735 -6.62 -12.66 8.95
CA LYS A 735 -5.54 -12.57 9.97
C LYS A 735 -6.01 -11.99 11.30
N LYS A 736 -7.05 -11.16 11.28
CA LYS A 736 -7.77 -10.64 12.45
C LYS A 736 -9.26 -10.88 12.24
N PRO A 737 -9.85 -11.94 12.82
CA PRO A 737 -11.25 -12.28 12.61
C PRO A 737 -12.17 -11.09 12.90
N THR A 738 -13.08 -10.82 11.97
CA THR A 738 -14.08 -9.76 12.13
C THR A 738 -15.43 -10.41 12.44
N HIS A 739 -16.17 -9.85 13.39
CA HIS A 739 -17.49 -10.35 13.78
C HIS A 739 -18.53 -9.25 13.54
N ASP A 740 -19.53 -9.54 12.72
CA ASP A 740 -20.71 -8.69 12.55
C ASP A 740 -21.84 -9.28 13.40
N VAL A 741 -22.07 -8.68 14.57
CA VAL A 741 -23.09 -9.12 15.53
C VAL A 741 -24.29 -8.18 15.44
N ARG A 742 -25.46 -8.73 15.13
CA ARG A 742 -26.71 -7.98 14.96
C ARG A 742 -27.83 -8.58 15.78
N THR A 743 -28.48 -7.76 16.60
CA THR A 743 -29.76 -8.14 17.22
C THR A 743 -30.86 -8.11 16.16
N ILE A 744 -31.56 -9.24 16.00
CA ILE A 744 -32.62 -9.44 15.02
C ILE A 744 -33.99 -9.12 15.64
N ALA A 745 -34.25 -9.65 16.83
CA ALA A 745 -35.48 -9.42 17.58
C ALA A 745 -35.14 -9.34 19.07
N GLU A 746 -35.91 -8.56 19.82
CA GLU A 746 -35.74 -8.39 21.26
C GLU A 746 -37.10 -8.30 21.95
N VAL A 747 -37.23 -8.97 23.09
CA VAL A 747 -38.38 -8.90 23.99
C VAL A 747 -37.90 -8.49 25.37
N GLU A 748 -38.62 -7.54 25.98
CA GLU A 748 -38.32 -7.02 27.31
C GLU A 748 -39.17 -7.69 28.38
N GLY A 749 -38.58 -7.86 29.56
CA GLY A 749 -39.17 -8.49 30.72
C GLY A 749 -39.19 -7.56 31.94
N GLY A 750 -39.82 -8.07 33.00
CA GLY A 750 -39.92 -7.38 34.27
C GLY A 750 -38.60 -7.28 35.04
N VAL A 751 -38.69 -6.70 36.24
CA VAL A 751 -37.56 -6.49 37.14
C VAL A 751 -37.67 -7.44 38.34
N VAL A 752 -36.56 -8.08 38.73
CA VAL A 752 -36.53 -8.98 39.90
C VAL A 752 -36.00 -8.24 41.13
N LYS A 753 -36.87 -8.04 42.12
CA LYS A 753 -36.56 -7.36 43.38
C LYS A 753 -35.57 -8.18 44.26
N PRO A 754 -34.84 -7.52 45.18
CA PRO A 754 -33.98 -8.20 46.15
C PRO A 754 -34.68 -9.32 46.92
N GLY A 755 -33.98 -10.44 47.13
CA GLY A 755 -34.45 -11.60 47.89
C GLY A 755 -35.57 -12.40 47.23
N LYS A 756 -35.88 -12.15 45.94
CA LYS A 756 -36.96 -12.81 45.20
C LYS A 756 -36.44 -13.71 44.09
N GLU A 757 -37.26 -14.69 43.76
CA GLU A 757 -37.07 -15.59 42.64
C GLU A 757 -38.26 -15.45 41.68
N VAL A 758 -37.96 -15.40 40.37
CA VAL A 758 -38.96 -15.19 39.31
C VAL A 758 -38.68 -16.13 38.16
N GLU A 759 -39.73 -16.79 37.69
CA GLU A 759 -39.77 -17.46 36.39
C GLU A 759 -40.37 -16.51 35.35
N TRP A 760 -39.62 -16.26 34.27
CA TRP A 760 -40.01 -15.43 33.14
C TRP A 760 -40.14 -16.28 31.89
N LYS A 761 -41.24 -16.12 31.15
CA LYS A 761 -41.56 -16.87 29.94
C LYS A 761 -41.91 -15.90 28.83
N GLU A 762 -41.23 -16.02 27.70
CA GLU A 762 -41.50 -15.20 26.52
C GLU A 762 -41.40 -15.99 25.23
N GLN A 763 -41.87 -15.36 24.16
CA GLN A 763 -41.94 -15.91 22.81
C GLN A 763 -41.24 -14.97 21.83
N ILE A 764 -40.33 -15.52 21.01
CA ILE A 764 -39.67 -14.79 19.93
C ILE A 764 -40.00 -15.47 18.60
N ILE A 765 -40.59 -14.73 17.66
CA ILE A 765 -40.88 -15.24 16.31
C ILE A 765 -39.60 -15.17 15.48
N VAL A 766 -39.24 -16.26 14.80
CA VAL A 766 -38.08 -16.30 13.90
C VAL A 766 -38.46 -15.64 12.56
N PRO A 767 -37.85 -14.50 12.18
CA PRO A 767 -38.13 -13.88 10.89
C PRO A 767 -37.43 -14.63 9.74
N PRO A 768 -37.71 -14.28 8.47
CA PRO A 768 -36.93 -14.76 7.33
C PRO A 768 -35.47 -14.34 7.47
N LEU A 769 -34.58 -15.31 7.68
CA LEU A 769 -33.15 -15.12 7.91
C LEU A 769 -32.33 -16.06 7.04
N PRO A 770 -31.07 -15.71 6.71
CA PRO A 770 -30.12 -16.65 6.11
C PRO A 770 -29.97 -17.90 6.99
N GLN A 771 -29.83 -19.07 6.39
CA GLN A 771 -29.63 -20.30 7.15
C GLN A 771 -28.34 -20.24 7.98
N SER A 772 -28.34 -20.91 9.13
CA SER A 772 -27.15 -21.13 9.93
C SER A 772 -26.20 -22.08 9.22
N SER A 773 -24.91 -21.97 9.54
CA SER A 773 -23.84 -22.85 9.04
C SER A 773 -23.75 -22.99 7.51
N LEU A 774 -22.79 -22.30 6.91
CA LEU A 774 -22.49 -22.40 5.48
C LEU A 774 -21.57 -23.61 5.24
N ALA A 775 -22.15 -24.81 5.21
CA ALA A 775 -21.41 -26.05 4.99
C ALA A 775 -20.54 -25.96 3.71
N GLY A 776 -19.23 -26.20 3.84
CA GLY A 776 -18.26 -26.08 2.75
C GLY A 776 -17.57 -24.72 2.63
N CYS A 777 -17.86 -23.75 3.50
CA CYS A 777 -17.15 -22.47 3.59
C CYS A 777 -16.36 -22.36 4.90
N GLU A 778 -15.06 -22.08 4.83
CA GLU A 778 -14.23 -21.88 6.03
C GLU A 778 -14.14 -20.41 6.45
N LEU A 779 -14.26 -19.50 5.48
CA LEU A 779 -14.05 -18.07 5.69
C LEU A 779 -15.25 -17.33 6.28
N ILE A 780 -16.48 -17.80 6.07
CA ILE A 780 -17.69 -17.14 6.56
C ILE A 780 -18.51 -18.15 7.37
N LYS A 781 -18.80 -17.81 8.63
CA LYS A 781 -19.68 -18.59 9.49
C LYS A 781 -20.83 -17.73 9.98
N VAL A 782 -22.05 -18.25 9.84
CA VAL A 782 -23.29 -17.61 10.28
C VAL A 782 -23.86 -18.44 11.41
N GLU A 783 -23.97 -17.83 12.59
CA GLU A 783 -24.44 -18.46 13.83
C GLU A 783 -25.53 -17.57 14.44
N TYR A 784 -26.52 -18.19 15.08
CA TYR A 784 -27.55 -17.48 15.83
C TYR A 784 -27.46 -17.82 17.31
N TYR A 785 -27.86 -16.87 18.15
CA TYR A 785 -27.88 -17.06 19.60
C TYR A 785 -29.11 -16.41 20.21
N VAL A 786 -29.69 -17.06 21.21
CA VAL A 786 -30.67 -16.42 22.10
C VAL A 786 -29.92 -15.84 23.28
N LYS A 787 -29.79 -14.51 23.31
CA LYS A 787 -29.09 -13.75 24.33
C LYS A 787 -30.06 -13.32 25.42
N VAL A 788 -29.93 -13.83 26.64
CA VAL A 788 -30.70 -13.36 27.80
C VAL A 788 -29.83 -12.45 28.66
N ARG A 789 -30.29 -11.21 28.89
CA ARG A 789 -29.57 -10.19 29.66
C ARG A 789 -30.41 -9.67 30.83
N ALA A 790 -29.75 -9.39 31.94
CA ALA A 790 -30.27 -8.64 33.07
C ALA A 790 -29.22 -7.58 33.47
N PRO A 791 -29.54 -6.28 33.58
CA PRO A 791 -28.60 -5.18 33.78
C PRO A 791 -27.61 -5.28 34.96
N LEU A 792 -27.82 -6.17 35.94
CA LEU A 792 -26.81 -6.52 36.96
C LEU A 792 -25.68 -7.46 36.43
N PHE A 793 -25.72 -7.92 35.18
CA PHE A 793 -24.79 -8.88 34.54
C PHE A 793 -24.02 -8.34 33.31
N PRO A 794 -22.81 -8.86 33.03
CA PRO A 794 -22.34 -9.07 31.66
C PRO A 794 -23.10 -10.26 31.04
N PHE A 795 -23.56 -10.09 29.80
CA PHE A 795 -24.52 -10.89 29.03
C PHE A 795 -24.25 -12.42 28.88
N MET A 796 -25.31 -13.22 28.65
CA MET A 796 -25.25 -14.64 28.26
C MET A 796 -25.59 -14.87 26.77
N LEU A 797 -24.91 -15.81 26.11
CA LEU A 797 -25.28 -16.33 24.78
C LEU A 797 -25.80 -17.77 24.96
N LEU A 798 -26.99 -18.09 24.44
CA LEU A 798 -27.46 -19.45 24.23
C LEU A 798 -27.31 -19.77 22.75
N ASP A 799 -26.73 -20.92 22.40
CA ASP A 799 -26.66 -21.38 21.01
C ASP A 799 -28.08 -21.58 20.45
N ALA A 800 -28.36 -20.97 19.30
CA ALA A 800 -29.55 -21.19 18.49
C ALA A 800 -29.11 -21.51 17.06
N SER A 801 -29.37 -22.73 16.61
CA SER A 801 -29.02 -23.19 15.26
C SER A 801 -30.13 -22.85 14.27
#